data_AF-A0A2V5WB80-F1
#
_entry.id   AF-A0A2V5WB80-F1
#
_cell.length_a   1.000
_cell.length_b   1.000
_cell.length_c   1.000
_cell.angle_alpha   90.00
_cell.angle_beta   90.00
_cell.angle_gamma   90.00
#
_symmetry.space_group_name_H-M   'P 1'
#
loop_
_entity.id
_entity.type
_entity.pdbx_description
1 polymer ?
#
loop_
_entity_poly.entity_id
_entity_poly.type
_entity_poly.pdbx_seq_one_letter_code
_entity_poly.pdbx_strand_id
1 'polypeptide(L)'
;TELRIAFDRPLDVEALKDLSKKARVESGRYVVAGDRFETLRPGYQVVYDQLATARYAHEILSASVSPDHRTLTLVTRPRNLAVNYAVTLPSVAADARRRALVATNPPRDLGGYDEIDLLADLTGVETQWESADGKESWVGWLPHVDLQVARELSQHSAEHERFFTLLKKPGTLTLRAQLDLWQMLQPAIQPGSTIDWQRPPEEVTVRFESDTEIMASFGARSVRSVKTGGDLYRAEQMLRAPGQRWQPFQLNLTTGGRELRLVPSWSTTDDSRSRAFPLRRFLLPWAQPADSSIAPAVRAIPEIAGGNWLHGRGFFFGDKIGCAKCHAIRGEGGHAGPDLSNLMHRDYASVRKDIEFPNAALNPDHIASVIELSDGESLTGLVQREADGMFQVAMANGVVQQIARKNVKSVKPSALSLMPEGFWAALTDEERRDLMTFLLTSPLEPQAVAVEAQGQKPPPARKRSELAALLSVSHASHVTDRVTTNSSQSLLTSAATSLRMILCASPKDAGHAAPGFHDYPLWRERWSKLLALADGVTVETADRWPSPEQWQRADVVAFYHDNPAWTADKAKDLDAFLERGGGLVFLHWSMNAYRDVEPLAARLGRAWGPGARFRYGMEELRFSPHELSAGFDTTQLVDESYWKLTGDFAGATLLAASVEAGESQPQVWIREQGKGRIFVCIPGHFTWTFDDPLYRVLVLRGICWAANQPMDRLVELATVGARLAE
;
A
#
# COMPACT_ATOMS: atom_id res chain seq x y z
N THR A 1 14.06 30.08 -18.22
CA THR A 1 13.09 29.62 -19.25
C THR A 1 11.97 30.62 -19.34
N GLU A 2 11.31 30.73 -20.48
CA GLU A 2 10.18 31.65 -20.68
C GLU A 2 8.85 30.96 -20.35
N LEU A 3 7.89 31.73 -19.87
CA LEU A 3 6.47 31.37 -19.81
C LEU A 3 5.70 32.44 -20.58
N ARG A 4 5.08 32.07 -21.70
CA ARG A 4 4.28 32.98 -22.52
C ARG A 4 2.80 32.67 -22.34
N ILE A 5 2.02 33.70 -22.00
CA ILE A 5 0.58 33.61 -21.78
C ILE A 5 -0.07 34.52 -22.82
N ALA A 6 -0.86 33.92 -23.70
CA ALA A 6 -1.60 34.64 -24.73
C ALA A 6 -3.02 34.96 -24.23
N PHE A 7 -3.47 36.17 -24.53
CA PHE A 7 -4.80 36.69 -24.23
C PHE A 7 -5.52 37.02 -25.54
N ASP A 8 -6.83 36.78 -25.57
CA ASP A 8 -7.70 37.12 -26.70
C ASP A 8 -7.89 38.64 -26.86
N ARG A 9 -7.50 39.43 -25.85
CA ARG A 9 -7.65 40.88 -25.80
C ARG A 9 -6.38 41.57 -25.31
N PRO A 10 -6.15 42.84 -25.71
CA PRO A 10 -5.06 43.66 -25.18
C PRO A 10 -5.14 43.81 -23.66
N LEU A 11 -3.98 43.70 -23.00
CA LEU A 11 -3.80 43.87 -21.57
C LEU A 11 -3.66 45.35 -21.19
N ASP A 12 -4.10 45.70 -19.97
CA ASP A 12 -3.87 47.01 -19.36
C ASP A 12 -2.43 47.08 -18.79
N VAL A 13 -1.53 47.78 -19.48
CA VAL A 13 -0.11 47.87 -19.13
C VAL A 13 0.10 48.51 -17.75
N GLU A 14 -0.77 49.44 -17.34
CA GLU A 14 -0.68 50.07 -16.01
C GLU A 14 -1.01 49.06 -14.89
N ALA A 15 -1.98 48.18 -15.11
CA ALA A 15 -2.31 47.10 -14.17
C ALA A 15 -1.15 46.11 -13.99
N LEU A 16 -0.28 45.99 -14.99
CA LEU A 16 0.90 45.11 -15.02
C LEU A 16 2.18 45.78 -14.48
N LYS A 17 2.11 46.99 -13.94
CA LYS A 17 3.28 47.62 -13.32
C LYS A 17 3.79 46.78 -12.14
N ASP A 18 5.11 46.59 -12.08
CA ASP A 18 5.80 45.72 -11.11
C ASP A 18 5.34 44.25 -11.14
N LEU A 19 4.87 43.74 -12.29
CA LEU A 19 4.32 42.38 -12.39
C LEU A 19 5.28 41.29 -11.91
N SER A 20 6.59 41.41 -12.12
CA SER A 20 7.56 40.42 -11.63
C SER A 20 7.58 40.28 -10.10
N LYS A 21 7.12 41.29 -9.36
CA LYS A 21 6.96 41.26 -7.89
C LYS A 21 5.58 40.78 -7.45
N LYS A 22 4.58 40.85 -8.32
CA LYS A 22 3.18 40.53 -8.02
C LYS A 22 2.77 39.13 -8.48
N ALA A 23 3.36 38.66 -9.58
CA ALA A 23 3.14 37.32 -10.10
C ALA A 23 3.93 36.30 -9.26
N ARG A 24 3.38 35.08 -9.16
CA ARG A 24 4.02 33.95 -8.48
C ARG A 24 4.02 32.76 -9.41
N VAL A 25 5.11 32.00 -9.37
CA VAL A 25 5.20 30.70 -10.04
C VAL A 25 5.62 29.68 -9.00
N GLU A 26 4.81 28.65 -8.80
CA GLU A 26 5.09 27.56 -7.87
C GLU A 26 5.07 26.24 -8.64
N SER A 27 5.92 25.29 -8.26
CA SER A 27 5.91 23.96 -8.85
C SER A 27 5.89 22.86 -7.82
N GLY A 28 5.35 21.72 -8.19
CA GLY A 28 5.40 20.52 -7.38
C GLY A 28 4.57 19.41 -7.99
N ARG A 29 4.73 18.20 -7.46
CA ARG A 29 4.04 17.00 -7.97
C ARG A 29 2.51 17.14 -7.91
N TYR A 30 2.00 17.76 -6.84
CA TYR A 30 0.57 17.96 -6.60
C TYR A 30 0.18 19.44 -6.60
N VAL A 31 0.96 20.28 -7.29
CA VAL A 31 0.58 21.66 -7.54
C VAL A 31 -0.39 21.68 -8.72
N VAL A 32 -1.56 22.28 -8.58
CA VAL A 32 -2.43 22.63 -9.71
C VAL A 32 -2.98 24.05 -9.56
N ALA A 33 -3.47 24.62 -10.65
CA ALA A 33 -4.16 25.90 -10.60
C ALA A 33 -5.44 25.78 -9.75
N GLY A 34 -5.64 26.71 -8.83
CA GLY A 34 -6.80 26.78 -7.96
C GLY A 34 -6.70 25.99 -6.66
N ASP A 35 -5.60 25.28 -6.39
CA ASP A 35 -5.38 24.51 -5.14
C ASP A 35 -5.69 25.30 -3.86
N ARG A 36 -5.36 26.58 -3.87
CA ARG A 36 -5.53 27.50 -2.74
C ARG A 36 -6.98 27.91 -2.49
N PHE A 37 -7.87 27.68 -3.46
CA PHE A 37 -9.31 27.96 -3.34
C PHE A 37 -10.09 26.75 -2.82
N GLU A 38 -9.44 25.58 -2.74
CA GLU A 38 -10.08 24.37 -2.22
C GLU A 38 -10.27 24.47 -0.70
N THR A 39 -11.53 24.61 -0.29
CA THR A 39 -11.91 24.72 1.12
C THR A 39 -12.37 23.39 1.73
N LEU A 40 -12.69 22.40 0.89
CA LEU A 40 -13.14 21.07 1.31
C LEU A 40 -12.10 20.04 0.87
N ARG A 41 -11.48 19.37 1.85
CA ARG A 41 -10.49 18.32 1.58
C ARG A 41 -10.89 17.00 2.23
N PRO A 42 -10.90 15.89 1.49
CA PRO A 42 -11.18 14.58 2.05
C PRO A 42 -10.15 14.19 3.13
N GLY A 43 -10.64 13.58 4.19
CA GLY A 43 -9.86 13.12 5.34
C GLY A 43 -9.01 11.86 5.10
N TYR A 44 -8.37 11.73 3.95
CA TYR A 44 -7.54 10.56 3.64
C TYR A 44 -6.06 10.88 3.82
N GLN A 45 -5.28 9.93 4.34
CA GLN A 45 -3.84 10.10 4.54
C GLN A 45 -3.14 10.52 3.25
N VAL A 46 -3.54 9.97 2.10
CA VAL A 46 -2.99 10.37 0.79
C VAL A 46 -3.17 11.86 0.50
N VAL A 47 -4.27 12.48 0.96
CA VAL A 47 -4.49 13.92 0.81
C VAL A 47 -3.51 14.68 1.69
N TYR A 48 -3.31 14.27 2.95
CA TYR A 48 -2.30 14.87 3.82
C TYR A 48 -0.88 14.71 3.26
N ASP A 49 -0.54 13.54 2.72
CA ASP A 49 0.76 13.28 2.09
C ASP A 49 0.98 14.16 0.85
N GLN A 50 -0.08 14.35 0.04
CA GLN A 50 -0.06 15.27 -1.09
C GLN A 50 0.18 16.71 -0.64
N LEU A 51 -0.44 17.14 0.46
CA LEU A 51 -0.26 18.49 1.02
C LEU A 51 1.10 18.70 1.68
N ALA A 52 1.66 17.65 2.29
CA ALA A 52 2.98 17.67 2.88
C ALA A 52 4.11 17.62 1.82
N THR A 53 3.77 17.27 0.58
CA THR A 53 4.72 17.25 -0.53
C THR A 53 5.24 18.66 -0.81
N ALA A 54 6.57 18.80 -0.89
CA ALA A 54 7.22 20.09 -1.07
C ALA A 54 6.72 20.84 -2.32
N ARG A 55 6.43 22.13 -2.14
CA ARG A 55 6.16 23.10 -3.20
C ARG A 55 7.37 24.02 -3.33
N TYR A 56 7.75 24.35 -4.56
CA TYR A 56 8.94 25.16 -4.85
C TYR A 56 8.53 26.45 -5.54
N ALA A 57 8.83 27.59 -4.91
CA ALA A 57 8.64 28.90 -5.52
C ALA A 57 9.74 29.18 -6.56
N HIS A 58 9.36 29.75 -7.69
CA HIS A 58 10.26 30.13 -8.78
C HIS A 58 10.34 31.66 -8.87
N GLU A 59 11.56 32.17 -8.81
CA GLU A 59 11.85 33.58 -8.99
C GLU A 59 11.56 34.03 -10.43
N ILE A 60 10.76 35.10 -10.57
CA ILE A 60 10.51 35.78 -11.84
C ILE A 60 11.55 36.88 -12.01
N LEU A 61 12.47 36.66 -12.94
CA LEU A 61 13.61 37.54 -13.23
C LEU A 61 13.17 38.79 -13.99
N SER A 62 12.22 38.63 -14.93
CA SER A 62 11.65 39.74 -15.69
C SER A 62 10.26 39.39 -16.21
N ALA A 63 9.49 40.43 -16.54
CA ALA A 63 8.20 40.33 -17.19
C ALA A 63 8.14 41.34 -18.34
N SER A 64 7.60 40.94 -19.49
CA SER A 64 7.41 41.80 -20.66
C SER A 64 6.09 41.50 -21.35
N VAL A 65 5.60 42.46 -22.13
CA VAL A 65 4.36 42.35 -22.89
C VAL A 65 4.67 42.59 -24.37
N SER A 66 4.05 41.82 -25.26
CA SER A 66 4.20 41.96 -26.71
C SER A 66 3.69 43.32 -27.21
N PRO A 67 4.13 43.81 -28.39
CA PRO A 67 3.70 45.12 -28.92
C PRO A 67 2.19 45.27 -29.14
N ASP A 68 1.46 44.18 -29.41
CA ASP A 68 0.00 44.16 -29.54
C ASP A 68 -0.74 44.08 -28.19
N HIS A 69 0.02 44.04 -27.10
CA HIS A 69 -0.41 43.89 -25.71
C HIS A 69 -1.18 42.60 -25.42
N ARG A 70 -1.03 41.55 -26.23
CA ARG A 70 -1.79 40.30 -26.07
C ARG A 70 -1.00 39.12 -25.53
N THR A 71 0.33 39.23 -25.45
CA THR A 71 1.17 38.15 -24.93
C THR A 71 2.01 38.67 -23.77
N LEU A 72 1.83 38.06 -22.61
CA LEU A 72 2.66 38.27 -21.43
C LEU A 72 3.78 37.23 -21.41
N THR A 73 5.03 37.67 -21.27
CA THR A 73 6.19 36.79 -21.10
C THR A 73 6.78 36.97 -19.71
N LEU A 74 6.88 35.88 -18.95
CA LEU A 74 7.58 35.81 -17.67
C LEU A 74 8.87 35.01 -17.84
N VAL A 75 10.00 35.59 -17.45
CA VAL A 75 11.30 34.90 -17.48
C VAL A 75 11.63 34.40 -16.09
N THR A 76 11.87 33.11 -15.95
CA THR A 76 12.30 32.47 -14.69
C THR A 76 13.71 31.91 -14.83
N ARG A 77 14.30 31.48 -13.71
CA ARG A 77 15.43 30.53 -13.73
C ARG A 77 15.08 29.28 -14.56
N PRO A 78 16.07 28.53 -15.08
CA PRO A 78 15.81 27.34 -15.88
C PRO A 78 14.87 26.35 -15.18
N ARG A 79 13.83 25.92 -15.90
CA ARG A 79 12.84 24.93 -15.45
C ARG A 79 12.87 23.77 -16.43
N ASN A 80 13.24 22.58 -15.94
CA ASN A 80 13.36 21.37 -16.73
C ASN A 80 12.57 20.19 -16.15
N LEU A 81 12.07 20.24 -14.92
CA LEU A 81 11.26 19.16 -14.35
C LEU A 81 9.85 19.17 -14.96
N ALA A 82 9.38 18.03 -15.49
CA ALA A 82 7.99 17.90 -15.95
C ALA A 82 7.05 17.67 -14.77
N VAL A 83 6.87 18.74 -14.00
CA VAL A 83 5.85 18.87 -12.97
C VAL A 83 4.84 19.92 -13.42
N ASN A 84 3.76 20.04 -12.68
CA ASN A 84 2.87 21.17 -12.81
C ASN A 84 3.50 22.43 -12.22
N TYR A 85 3.21 23.55 -12.86
CA TYR A 85 3.55 24.90 -12.43
C TYR A 85 2.26 25.70 -12.30
N ALA A 86 1.91 26.12 -11.07
CA ALA A 86 0.86 27.10 -10.86
C ALA A 86 1.43 28.49 -11.08
N VAL A 87 0.80 29.26 -11.96
CA VAL A 87 1.16 30.64 -12.27
C VAL A 87 0.03 31.54 -11.81
N THR A 88 0.29 32.27 -10.73
CA THR A 88 -0.64 33.26 -10.21
C THR A 88 -0.29 34.63 -10.75
N LEU A 89 -1.28 35.31 -11.33
CA LEU A 89 -1.18 36.68 -11.84
C LEU A 89 -2.14 37.59 -11.06
N PRO A 90 -1.80 38.86 -10.84
CA PRO A 90 -2.79 39.85 -10.43
C PRO A 90 -3.89 39.99 -11.48
N SER A 91 -5.01 40.64 -11.13
CA SER A 91 -6.06 41.00 -12.08
C SER A 91 -5.47 41.71 -13.30
N VAL A 92 -5.63 41.12 -14.48
CA VAL A 92 -5.14 41.68 -15.77
C VAL A 92 -6.28 42.27 -16.60
N ALA A 93 -7.46 42.44 -15.99
CA ALA A 93 -8.66 42.91 -16.69
C ALA A 93 -8.62 44.42 -16.95
N ALA A 94 -8.85 44.81 -18.19
CA ALA A 94 -9.04 46.21 -18.60
C ALA A 94 -10.42 46.80 -18.20
N ASP A 95 -11.33 46.01 -17.62
CA ASP A 95 -12.75 46.37 -17.52
C ASP A 95 -13.06 47.35 -16.38
N ALA A 96 -13.21 48.63 -16.73
CA ALA A 96 -13.64 49.70 -15.83
C ALA A 96 -15.01 49.44 -15.17
N ARG A 97 -15.88 48.61 -15.78
CA ARG A 97 -17.21 48.29 -15.21
C ARG A 97 -17.12 47.41 -13.97
N ARG A 98 -16.12 46.51 -13.88
CA ARG A 98 -15.91 45.65 -12.70
C ARG A 98 -15.41 46.48 -11.51
N ARG A 99 -14.52 47.43 -11.76
CA ARG A 99 -14.07 48.43 -10.76
C ARG A 99 -15.23 49.26 -10.21
N ALA A 100 -16.21 49.62 -11.05
CA ALA A 100 -17.41 50.36 -10.63
C ALA A 100 -18.47 49.48 -9.91
N LEU A 101 -18.62 48.20 -10.28
CA LEU A 101 -19.57 47.28 -9.63
C LEU A 101 -19.13 46.90 -8.21
N VAL A 102 -17.83 46.66 -7.99
CA VAL A 102 -17.27 46.35 -6.66
C VAL A 102 -17.43 47.52 -5.70
N ALA A 103 -17.39 48.76 -6.21
CA ALA A 103 -17.61 49.97 -5.42
C ALA A 103 -19.08 50.20 -5.01
N THR A 104 -20.04 49.58 -5.70
CA THR A 104 -21.49 49.82 -5.49
C THR A 104 -22.22 48.65 -4.85
N ASN A 105 -21.70 47.43 -4.91
CA ASN A 105 -22.25 46.26 -4.24
C ASN A 105 -21.10 45.31 -3.83
N PRO A 106 -20.58 45.40 -2.59
CA PRO A 106 -19.56 44.47 -2.14
C PRO A 106 -20.15 43.06 -2.13
N PRO A 107 -19.48 42.04 -2.71
CA PRO A 107 -19.94 40.66 -2.64
C PRO A 107 -20.10 40.26 -1.17
N ARG A 108 -21.17 39.55 -0.83
CA ARG A 108 -21.23 38.83 0.46
C ARG A 108 -19.99 37.94 0.53
N ASP A 109 -19.27 38.07 1.64
CA ASP A 109 -17.96 37.50 1.91
C ASP A 109 -17.87 36.00 1.54
N LEU A 110 -17.42 35.75 0.32
CA LEU A 110 -16.95 34.46 -0.19
C LEU A 110 -15.46 34.57 -0.56
N GLY A 111 -14.71 35.51 0.05
CA GLY A 111 -13.28 35.70 -0.21
C GLY A 111 -12.94 35.80 -1.69
N GLY A 112 -13.39 36.86 -2.37
CA GLY A 112 -13.11 37.05 -3.80
C GLY A 112 -11.62 37.28 -4.05
N TYR A 113 -10.91 36.28 -4.58
CA TYR A 113 -9.53 36.44 -5.04
C TYR A 113 -9.53 37.17 -6.39
N ASP A 114 -9.04 38.40 -6.45
CA ASP A 114 -8.88 39.20 -7.68
C ASP A 114 -7.59 38.84 -8.45
N GLU A 115 -7.24 37.56 -8.45
CA GLU A 115 -6.03 37.01 -9.07
C GLU A 115 -6.43 35.89 -10.03
N ILE A 116 -5.68 35.75 -11.12
CA ILE A 116 -5.85 34.67 -12.10
C ILE A 116 -4.86 33.57 -11.74
N ASP A 117 -5.31 32.32 -11.73
CA ASP A 117 -4.45 31.17 -11.53
C ASP A 117 -4.45 30.30 -12.79
N LEU A 118 -3.25 30.09 -13.35
CA LEU A 118 -3.05 29.36 -14.60
C LEU A 118 -2.21 28.13 -14.32
N LEU A 119 -2.54 27.03 -14.99
CA LEU A 119 -1.71 25.83 -14.97
C LEU A 119 -0.77 25.86 -16.18
N ALA A 120 0.51 25.69 -15.94
CA ALA A 120 1.52 25.43 -16.95
C ALA A 120 2.25 24.12 -16.63
N ASP A 121 2.70 23.41 -17.66
CA ASP A 121 3.58 22.27 -17.53
C ASP A 121 4.58 22.26 -18.70
N LEU A 122 5.41 21.23 -18.81
CA LEU A 122 6.37 21.08 -19.91
C LEU A 122 5.83 20.22 -21.05
N THR A 123 4.50 20.09 -21.18
CA THR A 123 3.85 19.46 -22.33
C THR A 123 4.00 20.35 -23.55
N GLY A 124 4.38 19.76 -24.68
CA GLY A 124 4.46 20.44 -25.96
C GLY A 124 5.58 19.94 -26.84
N VAL A 125 5.73 20.61 -27.98
CA VAL A 125 6.62 20.23 -29.07
C VAL A 125 7.39 21.46 -29.52
N GLU A 126 8.71 21.45 -29.39
CA GLU A 126 9.55 22.48 -29.99
C GLU A 126 9.37 22.43 -31.50
N THR A 127 9.07 23.58 -32.10
CA THR A 127 8.64 23.67 -33.48
C THR A 127 9.44 24.75 -34.19
N GLN A 128 10.02 24.40 -35.32
CA GLN A 128 10.80 25.29 -36.17
C GLN A 128 10.28 25.17 -37.61
N TRP A 129 10.06 26.31 -38.26
CA TRP A 129 9.73 26.36 -39.67
C TRP A 129 10.66 27.31 -40.39
N GLU A 130 11.12 26.92 -41.58
CA GLU A 130 11.99 27.71 -42.44
C GLU A 130 11.45 27.69 -43.87
N SER A 131 11.37 28.86 -44.51
CA SER A 131 10.93 28.97 -45.90
C SER A 131 11.93 28.32 -46.85
N ALA A 132 11.45 27.83 -48.00
CA ALA A 132 12.32 27.19 -48.99
C ALA A 132 13.42 28.13 -49.56
N ASP A 133 13.23 29.45 -49.46
CA ASP A 133 14.21 30.47 -49.86
C ASP A 133 15.06 31.01 -48.70
N GLY A 134 14.86 30.51 -47.46
CA GLY A 134 15.60 30.89 -46.26
C GLY A 134 15.36 32.31 -45.74
N LYS A 135 14.37 33.04 -46.28
CA LYS A 135 14.11 34.45 -45.91
C LYS A 135 13.17 34.61 -44.72
N GLU A 136 12.31 33.63 -44.48
CA GLU A 136 11.35 33.65 -43.37
C GLU A 136 11.55 32.42 -42.50
N SER A 137 11.49 32.63 -41.19
CA SER A 137 11.52 31.54 -40.22
C SER A 137 10.58 31.81 -39.05
N TRP A 138 10.24 30.73 -38.36
CA TRP A 138 9.45 30.75 -37.13
C TRP A 138 10.02 29.70 -36.17
N VAL A 139 10.15 30.08 -34.89
CA VAL A 139 10.60 29.20 -33.82
C VAL A 139 9.69 29.42 -32.62
N GLY A 140 9.16 28.34 -32.07
CA GLY A 140 8.28 28.37 -30.90
C GLY A 140 7.96 26.95 -30.45
N TRP A 141 6.83 26.78 -29.77
CA TRP A 141 6.34 25.47 -29.36
C TRP A 141 4.86 25.32 -29.69
N LEU A 142 4.45 24.09 -29.96
CA LEU A 142 3.04 23.73 -30.11
C LEU A 142 2.58 22.95 -28.88
N PRO A 143 1.32 23.09 -28.44
CA PRO A 143 0.79 22.34 -27.30
C PRO A 143 0.61 20.84 -27.61
N HIS A 144 0.65 20.45 -28.90
CA HIS A 144 0.50 19.07 -29.33
C HIS A 144 1.12 18.83 -30.72
N VAL A 145 1.50 17.58 -31.06
CA VAL A 145 2.02 17.23 -32.40
C VAL A 145 0.93 17.25 -33.47
N ASP A 146 -0.29 16.85 -33.10
CA ASP A 146 -1.45 16.94 -33.99
C ASP A 146 -1.72 18.41 -34.32
N LEU A 147 -1.61 18.78 -35.60
CA LEU A 147 -1.73 20.18 -36.02
C LEU A 147 -3.14 20.73 -35.87
N GLN A 148 -4.17 19.89 -35.88
CA GLN A 148 -5.54 20.32 -35.61
C GLN A 148 -5.72 20.61 -34.12
N VAL A 149 -5.28 19.69 -33.25
CA VAL A 149 -5.31 19.90 -31.80
C VAL A 149 -4.48 21.13 -31.41
N ALA A 150 -3.29 21.27 -31.99
CA ALA A 150 -2.43 22.42 -31.74
C ALA A 150 -3.11 23.73 -32.09
N ARG A 151 -3.80 23.79 -33.24
CA ARG A 151 -4.53 24.97 -33.68
C ARG A 151 -5.67 25.35 -32.75
N GLU A 152 -6.49 24.38 -32.36
CA GLU A 152 -7.62 24.60 -31.47
C GLU A 152 -7.16 25.11 -30.10
N LEU A 153 -6.10 24.51 -29.54
CA LEU A 153 -5.56 24.93 -28.23
C LEU A 153 -4.82 26.27 -28.27
N SER A 154 -4.37 26.71 -29.45
CA SER A 154 -3.64 27.97 -29.62
C SER A 154 -4.48 29.09 -30.25
N GLN A 155 -5.80 28.95 -30.31
CA GLN A 155 -6.68 29.98 -30.86
C GLN A 155 -6.47 31.33 -30.16
N HIS A 156 -6.52 32.42 -30.92
CA HIS A 156 -6.29 33.80 -30.48
C HIS A 156 -4.83 34.13 -30.07
N SER A 157 -3.88 33.20 -30.24
CA SER A 157 -2.46 33.53 -30.15
C SER A 157 -1.95 34.03 -31.50
N ALA A 158 -1.64 35.32 -31.59
CA ALA A 158 -1.12 35.94 -32.81
C ALA A 158 0.16 35.27 -33.34
N GLU A 159 1.02 34.76 -32.44
CA GLU A 159 2.24 34.03 -32.79
C GLU A 159 1.93 32.71 -33.52
N HIS A 160 0.92 31.98 -33.05
CA HIS A 160 0.50 30.70 -33.64
C HIS A 160 -0.35 30.91 -34.91
N GLU A 161 -1.17 31.96 -34.97
CA GLU A 161 -1.90 32.33 -36.20
C GLU A 161 -0.92 32.65 -37.35
N ARG A 162 0.17 33.36 -37.04
CA ARG A 162 1.28 33.58 -37.99
C ARG A 162 1.90 32.24 -38.40
N PHE A 163 2.22 31.36 -37.46
CA PHE A 163 2.77 30.04 -37.76
C PHE A 163 1.90 29.23 -38.73
N PHE A 164 0.60 29.09 -38.48
CA PHE A 164 -0.30 28.35 -39.37
C PHE A 164 -0.47 29.01 -40.75
N THR A 165 -0.27 30.33 -40.84
CA THR A 165 -0.20 31.03 -42.13
C THR A 165 1.09 30.69 -42.88
N LEU A 166 2.22 30.58 -42.18
CA LEU A 166 3.51 30.21 -42.77
C LEU A 166 3.53 28.78 -43.31
N LEU A 167 2.85 27.82 -42.65
CA LEU A 167 2.75 26.43 -43.12
C LEU A 167 2.14 26.27 -44.52
N LYS A 168 1.42 27.29 -45.03
CA LYS A 168 0.87 27.28 -46.40
C LYS A 168 1.91 27.62 -47.47
N LYS A 169 3.04 28.24 -47.08
CA LYS A 169 4.15 28.58 -47.96
C LYS A 169 5.11 27.38 -48.13
N PRO A 170 5.84 27.28 -49.25
CA PRO A 170 6.88 26.28 -49.41
C PRO A 170 7.98 26.42 -48.36
N GLY A 171 8.33 25.32 -47.67
CA GLY A 171 9.33 25.32 -46.60
C GLY A 171 9.46 23.98 -45.88
N THR A 172 10.24 23.95 -44.80
CA THR A 172 10.47 22.76 -43.97
C THR A 172 9.95 22.99 -42.55
N LEU A 173 9.13 22.07 -42.05
CA LEU A 173 8.68 22.01 -40.66
C LEU A 173 9.49 20.96 -39.90
N THR A 174 10.12 21.37 -38.81
CA THR A 174 10.83 20.50 -37.86
C THR A 174 10.12 20.52 -36.51
N LEU A 175 9.78 19.35 -35.98
CA LEU A 175 9.15 19.15 -34.67
C LEU A 175 10.07 18.31 -33.79
N ARG A 176 10.31 18.72 -32.54
CA ARG A 176 11.15 18.00 -31.57
C ARG A 176 10.46 17.93 -30.21
N ALA A 177 10.45 16.74 -29.61
CA ALA A 177 9.94 16.52 -28.27
C ALA A 177 10.50 15.22 -27.67
N GLN A 178 10.14 14.97 -26.42
CA GLN A 178 10.25 13.67 -25.76
C GLN A 178 8.86 13.03 -25.69
N LEU A 179 8.82 11.71 -25.86
CA LEU A 179 7.60 10.92 -25.87
C LEU A 179 7.54 10.05 -24.61
N ASP A 180 6.51 10.28 -23.80
CA ASP A 180 6.19 9.43 -22.66
C ASP A 180 5.30 8.26 -23.11
N LEU A 181 5.87 7.05 -23.09
CA LEU A 181 5.20 5.81 -23.46
C LEU A 181 4.93 4.92 -22.24
N TRP A 182 5.09 5.45 -21.02
CA TRP A 182 4.87 4.67 -19.82
C TRP A 182 3.37 4.47 -19.56
N GLN A 183 2.94 3.22 -19.32
CA GLN A 183 1.57 2.88 -18.91
C GLN A 183 0.53 3.42 -19.91
N MET A 184 0.66 3.01 -21.17
CA MET A 184 -0.25 3.43 -22.23
C MET A 184 -1.57 2.66 -22.15
N LEU A 185 -1.53 1.34 -21.98
CA LEU A 185 -2.70 0.48 -21.77
C LEU A 185 -2.73 -0.11 -20.36
N GLN A 186 -1.58 -0.44 -19.80
CA GLN A 186 -1.44 -1.04 -18.48
C GLN A 186 -1.36 0.06 -17.40
N PRO A 187 -2.35 0.20 -16.50
CA PRO A 187 -2.32 1.23 -15.46
C PRO A 187 -1.25 0.95 -14.40
N ALA A 188 -0.89 1.98 -13.63
CA ALA A 188 -0.03 1.81 -12.46
C ALA A 188 -0.66 0.90 -11.42
N ILE A 189 0.16 0.02 -10.85
CA ILE A 189 -0.18 -0.66 -9.59
C ILE A 189 -0.12 0.38 -8.49
N GLN A 190 -1.14 0.41 -7.63
CA GLN A 190 -1.16 1.29 -6.47
C GLN A 190 0.11 1.04 -5.62
N PRO A 191 0.86 2.09 -5.22
CA PRO A 191 2.03 1.92 -4.37
C PRO A 191 1.71 1.09 -3.11
N GLY A 192 2.54 0.09 -2.82
CA GLY A 192 2.33 -0.85 -1.71
C GLY A 192 1.39 -2.02 -2.02
N SER A 193 0.72 -2.03 -3.17
CA SER A 193 -0.02 -3.19 -3.66
C SER A 193 0.89 -4.09 -4.49
N THR A 194 0.63 -5.40 -4.46
CA THR A 194 1.27 -6.37 -5.34
C THR A 194 0.20 -7.08 -6.15
N ILE A 195 0.42 -7.21 -7.46
CA ILE A 195 -0.38 -8.16 -8.26
C ILE A 195 0.33 -9.51 -8.16
N ASP A 196 -0.47 -10.57 -8.04
CA ASP A 196 -0.03 -11.97 -8.07
C ASP A 196 0.68 -12.36 -9.38
N TRP A 197 0.56 -11.53 -10.42
CA TRP A 197 1.26 -11.68 -11.69
C TRP A 197 1.73 -10.34 -12.26
N GLN A 198 3.02 -10.24 -12.62
CA GLN A 198 3.60 -9.05 -13.26
C GLN A 198 3.55 -9.16 -14.78
N ARG A 199 2.95 -8.17 -15.43
CA ARG A 199 2.93 -8.05 -16.90
C ARG A 199 4.32 -7.75 -17.45
N PRO A 200 4.67 -8.26 -18.65
CA PRO A 200 5.87 -7.80 -19.35
C PRO A 200 5.75 -6.31 -19.72
N PRO A 201 6.87 -5.59 -19.89
CA PRO A 201 6.86 -4.20 -20.34
C PRO A 201 6.11 -4.03 -21.67
N GLU A 202 5.32 -2.96 -21.77
CA GLU A 202 4.54 -2.67 -22.98
C GLU A 202 5.43 -2.39 -24.20
N GLU A 203 5.05 -2.96 -25.33
CA GLU A 203 5.58 -2.59 -26.65
C GLU A 203 4.54 -1.72 -27.35
N VAL A 204 4.91 -0.47 -27.60
CA VAL A 204 4.00 0.57 -28.11
C VAL A 204 4.40 0.90 -29.54
N THR A 205 3.46 0.79 -30.47
CA THR A 205 3.64 1.21 -31.85
C THR A 205 3.15 2.64 -32.01
N VAL A 206 4.07 3.54 -32.36
CA VAL A 206 3.82 4.96 -32.59
C VAL A 206 3.69 5.20 -34.09
N ARG A 207 2.64 5.91 -34.49
CA ARG A 207 2.32 6.22 -35.88
C ARG A 207 2.12 7.72 -36.06
N PHE A 208 2.68 8.26 -37.13
CA PHE A 208 2.39 9.61 -37.61
C PHE A 208 1.86 9.53 -39.04
N GLU A 209 0.71 10.12 -39.28
CA GLU A 209 0.08 10.20 -40.60
C GLU A 209 0.01 11.64 -41.08
N SER A 210 0.38 11.86 -42.33
CA SER A 210 0.38 13.19 -42.96
C SER A 210 0.05 13.09 -44.45
N ASP A 211 -0.35 14.21 -45.03
CA ASP A 211 -0.55 14.37 -46.48
C ASP A 211 0.75 14.71 -47.23
N THR A 212 1.89 14.69 -46.53
CA THR A 212 3.23 14.81 -47.09
C THR A 212 4.17 13.77 -46.49
N GLU A 213 5.31 13.55 -47.14
CA GLU A 213 6.34 12.66 -46.64
C GLU A 213 6.87 13.12 -45.26
N ILE A 214 7.04 12.16 -44.36
CA ILE A 214 7.55 12.35 -43.00
C ILE A 214 8.90 11.64 -42.89
N MET A 215 9.91 12.37 -42.42
CA MET A 215 11.15 11.78 -41.91
C MET A 215 11.14 11.88 -40.39
N ALA A 216 10.86 10.76 -39.73
CA ALA A 216 10.82 10.64 -38.28
C ALA A 216 12.13 10.06 -37.76
N SER A 217 12.62 10.53 -36.62
CA SER A 217 13.70 9.90 -35.87
C SER A 217 13.30 9.71 -34.42
N PHE A 218 13.73 8.59 -33.83
CA PHE A 218 13.52 8.22 -32.43
C PHE A 218 14.88 7.81 -31.86
N GLY A 219 15.57 8.76 -31.22
CA GLY A 219 16.98 8.59 -30.85
C GLY A 219 17.85 8.30 -32.08
N ALA A 220 18.54 7.16 -32.10
CA ALA A 220 19.41 6.76 -33.21
C ALA A 220 18.68 6.10 -34.40
N ARG A 221 17.37 5.83 -34.29
CA ARG A 221 16.59 5.20 -35.35
C ARG A 221 15.91 6.26 -36.21
N SER A 222 15.97 6.10 -37.52
CA SER A 222 15.25 6.96 -38.48
C SER A 222 14.28 6.14 -39.31
N VAL A 223 13.07 6.65 -39.49
CA VAL A 223 11.98 6.04 -40.24
C VAL A 223 11.49 7.03 -41.27
N ARG A 224 11.54 6.63 -42.54
CA ARG A 224 10.92 7.34 -43.65
C ARG A 224 9.49 6.83 -43.84
N SER A 225 8.52 7.73 -43.98
CA SER A 225 7.13 7.33 -44.17
C SER A 225 6.92 6.55 -45.47
N VAL A 226 5.96 5.63 -45.45
CA VAL A 226 5.50 4.90 -46.64
C VAL A 226 4.18 5.48 -47.12
N LYS A 227 3.98 5.58 -48.43
CA LYS A 227 2.71 6.00 -49.03
C LYS A 227 1.68 4.89 -48.90
N THR A 228 0.54 5.16 -48.26
CA THR A 228 -0.48 4.14 -47.90
C THR A 228 -1.75 4.21 -48.75
N GLY A 229 -1.92 5.26 -49.55
CA GLY A 229 -3.04 5.44 -50.49
C GLY A 229 -3.37 6.92 -50.69
N GLY A 230 -3.83 7.32 -51.88
CA GLY A 230 -4.06 8.74 -52.19
C GLY A 230 -2.80 9.58 -52.00
N ASP A 231 -2.89 10.67 -51.23
CA ASP A 231 -1.74 11.49 -50.80
C ASP A 231 -1.32 11.21 -49.34
N LEU A 232 -1.73 10.09 -48.75
CA LEU A 232 -1.46 9.78 -47.34
C LEU A 232 -0.12 9.04 -47.15
N TYR A 233 0.71 9.58 -46.28
CA TYR A 233 2.00 9.03 -45.86
C TYR A 233 1.94 8.63 -44.39
N ARG A 234 2.53 7.47 -44.05
CA ARG A 234 2.58 6.94 -42.69
C ARG A 234 4.01 6.60 -42.28
N ALA A 235 4.48 7.20 -41.19
CA ALA A 235 5.69 6.77 -40.49
C ALA A 235 5.30 5.98 -39.23
N GLU A 236 5.86 4.79 -39.05
CA GLU A 236 5.50 3.88 -37.96
C GLU A 236 6.76 3.29 -37.32
N GLN A 237 6.79 3.25 -35.98
CA GLN A 237 7.89 2.66 -35.23
C GLN A 237 7.35 1.99 -33.96
N MET A 238 7.72 0.72 -33.77
CA MET A 238 7.52 0.02 -32.50
C MET A 238 8.64 0.37 -31.51
N LEU A 239 8.26 0.80 -30.32
CA LEU A 239 9.14 1.25 -29.26
C LEU A 239 8.79 0.49 -27.97
N ARG A 240 9.80 0.00 -27.26
CA ARG A 240 9.60 -0.60 -25.94
C ARG A 240 9.45 0.52 -24.92
N ALA A 241 8.38 0.50 -24.12
CA ALA A 241 8.16 1.46 -23.05
C ALA A 241 9.13 1.15 -21.87
N PRO A 242 10.25 1.86 -21.69
CA PRO A 242 11.30 1.46 -20.75
C PRO A 242 11.02 1.92 -19.31
N GLY A 243 9.77 1.80 -18.84
CA GLY A 243 9.33 2.43 -17.60
C GLY A 243 9.30 3.96 -17.73
N GLN A 244 9.80 4.70 -16.74
CA GLN A 244 9.78 6.18 -16.69
C GLN A 244 10.80 6.88 -17.63
N ARG A 245 11.40 6.16 -18.58
CA ARG A 245 12.33 6.76 -19.55
C ARG A 245 11.59 7.24 -20.79
N TRP A 246 11.60 8.53 -21.03
CA TRP A 246 11.00 9.11 -22.23
C TRP A 246 11.88 8.94 -23.47
N GLN A 247 11.24 8.85 -24.63
CA GLN A 247 11.90 8.64 -25.91
C GLN A 247 12.01 9.97 -26.69
N PRO A 248 13.21 10.52 -26.94
CA PRO A 248 13.34 11.69 -27.79
C PRO A 248 12.95 11.35 -29.22
N PHE A 249 12.25 12.27 -29.88
CA PHE A 249 11.90 12.16 -31.30
C PHE A 249 12.00 13.50 -32.04
N GLN A 250 12.22 13.41 -33.35
CA GLN A 250 12.14 14.53 -34.27
C GLN A 250 11.33 14.13 -35.52
N LEU A 251 10.49 15.03 -36.02
CA LEU A 251 9.81 14.90 -37.30
C LEU A 251 10.26 16.03 -38.23
N ASN A 252 10.51 15.70 -39.49
CA ASN A 252 10.74 16.68 -40.56
C ASN A 252 9.71 16.46 -41.66
N LEU A 253 9.02 17.53 -42.05
CA LEU A 253 7.96 17.52 -43.07
C LEU A 253 8.17 18.69 -44.04
N THR A 254 7.81 18.48 -45.31
CA THR A 254 7.76 19.55 -46.31
C THR A 254 6.41 20.26 -46.26
N THR A 255 6.41 21.59 -46.43
CA THR A 255 5.22 22.45 -46.41
C THR A 255 5.01 23.11 -47.77
N GLY A 256 3.80 23.61 -48.05
CA GLY A 256 3.47 24.36 -49.26
C GLY A 256 2.26 23.83 -50.04
N GLY A 257 1.51 24.74 -50.66
CA GLY A 257 0.48 24.41 -51.67
C GLY A 257 -0.89 23.98 -51.13
N ARG A 258 -0.99 23.54 -49.86
CA ARG A 258 -2.25 23.23 -49.16
C ARG A 258 -2.09 23.28 -47.64
N GLU A 259 -3.17 23.04 -46.92
CA GLU A 259 -3.16 22.95 -45.45
C GLU A 259 -2.57 21.61 -45.00
N LEU A 260 -1.43 21.66 -44.32
CA LEU A 260 -0.71 20.48 -43.82
C LEU A 260 -1.52 19.77 -42.73
N ARG A 261 -1.66 18.44 -42.87
CA ARG A 261 -2.24 17.57 -41.84
C ARG A 261 -1.15 16.71 -41.21
N LEU A 262 -1.16 16.59 -39.89
CA LEU A 262 -0.32 15.66 -39.15
C LEU A 262 -1.12 15.09 -37.99
N VAL A 263 -1.30 13.78 -37.94
CA VAL A 263 -2.10 13.08 -36.93
C VAL A 263 -1.25 11.98 -36.29
N PRO A 264 -0.94 12.06 -34.99
CA PRO A 264 -0.26 11.01 -34.25
C PRO A 264 -1.26 9.98 -33.70
N SER A 265 -0.89 8.71 -33.69
CA SER A 265 -1.66 7.64 -33.05
C SER A 265 -0.77 6.54 -32.48
N TRP A 266 -1.32 5.73 -31.58
CA TRP A 266 -0.60 4.62 -30.96
C TRP A 266 -1.46 3.35 -30.86
N SER A 267 -0.80 2.21 -30.73
CA SER A 267 -1.38 0.92 -30.33
C SER A 267 -0.35 0.13 -29.52
N THR A 268 -0.73 -1.00 -28.93
CA THR A 268 0.22 -1.92 -28.28
C THR A 268 0.19 -3.28 -28.95
N THR A 269 1.16 -4.14 -28.60
CA THR A 269 1.12 -5.57 -28.97
C THR A 269 -0.06 -6.30 -28.34
N ASP A 270 -0.51 -5.87 -27.15
CA ASP A 270 -1.68 -6.41 -26.44
C ASP A 270 -3.02 -5.97 -27.10
N ASP A 271 -3.07 -4.80 -27.73
CA ASP A 271 -4.27 -4.25 -28.38
C ASP A 271 -3.88 -3.42 -29.62
N SER A 272 -4.19 -3.96 -30.80
CA SER A 272 -3.83 -3.38 -32.09
C SER A 272 -4.71 -2.21 -32.52
N ARG A 273 -5.78 -1.88 -31.77
CA ARG A 273 -6.64 -0.74 -32.08
C ARG A 273 -5.84 0.56 -32.01
N SER A 274 -5.91 1.35 -33.09
CA SER A 274 -5.29 2.67 -33.15
C SER A 274 -6.04 3.66 -32.25
N ARG A 275 -5.29 4.42 -31.46
CA ARG A 275 -5.80 5.39 -30.48
C ARG A 275 -5.12 6.74 -30.66
N ALA A 276 -5.85 7.82 -30.40
CA ALA A 276 -5.25 9.14 -30.31
C ALA A 276 -4.32 9.23 -29.09
N PHE A 277 -3.28 10.05 -29.19
CA PHE A 277 -2.43 10.34 -28.05
C PHE A 277 -3.13 11.25 -27.03
N PRO A 278 -3.02 10.96 -25.72
CA PRO A 278 -3.37 11.92 -24.68
C PRO A 278 -2.48 13.17 -24.74
N LEU A 279 -3.02 14.32 -24.35
CA LEU A 279 -2.34 15.62 -24.47
C LEU A 279 -0.95 15.64 -23.82
N ARG A 280 -0.81 15.05 -22.63
CA ARG A 280 0.40 15.11 -21.78
C ARG A 280 1.47 14.05 -22.09
N ARG A 281 1.44 13.44 -23.28
CA ARG A 281 2.44 12.44 -23.69
C ARG A 281 3.61 13.02 -24.48
N PHE A 282 3.47 14.24 -24.99
CA PHE A 282 4.53 14.97 -25.69
C PHE A 282 5.11 16.02 -24.77
N LEU A 283 6.38 15.90 -24.44
CA LEU A 283 7.08 16.79 -23.53
C LEU A 283 8.18 17.55 -24.27
N LEU A 284 8.44 18.78 -23.85
CA LEU A 284 9.46 19.62 -24.49
C LEU A 284 10.85 18.95 -24.45
N PRO A 285 11.73 19.19 -25.43
CA PRO A 285 13.02 18.48 -25.55
C PRO A 285 13.91 18.54 -24.30
N TRP A 286 13.82 19.61 -23.51
CA TRP A 286 14.60 19.82 -22.28
C TRP A 286 13.90 19.32 -21.01
N ALA A 287 12.69 18.75 -21.12
CA ALA A 287 11.98 18.22 -19.97
C ALA A 287 12.69 17.00 -19.38
N GLN A 288 12.60 16.84 -18.06
CA GLN A 288 13.15 15.74 -17.28
C GLN A 288 12.07 15.19 -16.34
N PRO A 289 12.02 13.86 -16.12
CA PRO A 289 11.06 13.26 -15.20
C PRO A 289 11.31 13.76 -13.77
N ALA A 290 10.24 14.01 -13.04
CA ALA A 290 10.32 14.28 -11.61
C ALA A 290 10.58 12.97 -10.84
N ASP A 291 11.39 13.02 -9.78
CA ASP A 291 11.63 11.86 -8.92
C ASP A 291 10.31 11.31 -8.38
N SER A 292 10.06 10.03 -8.62
CA SER A 292 8.80 9.37 -8.26
C SER A 292 8.80 8.77 -6.85
N SER A 293 9.97 8.69 -6.21
CA SER A 293 10.20 8.07 -4.90
C SER A 293 9.90 9.01 -3.73
N ILE A 294 8.62 9.26 -3.47
CA ILE A 294 8.23 9.63 -2.10
C ILE A 294 8.06 8.31 -1.37
N ALA A 295 9.04 7.94 -0.54
CA ALA A 295 8.81 6.88 0.44
C ALA A 295 7.61 7.32 1.30
N PRO A 296 6.55 6.50 1.44
CA PRO A 296 5.42 6.88 2.28
C PRO A 296 5.96 7.18 3.67
N ALA A 297 5.72 8.40 4.15
CA ALA A 297 6.07 8.77 5.51
C ALA A 297 5.33 7.82 6.46
N VAL A 298 6.02 7.31 7.49
CA VAL A 298 5.36 6.52 8.52
C VAL A 298 4.30 7.40 9.18
N ARG A 299 3.03 7.02 8.97
CA ARG A 299 1.87 7.78 9.46
C ARG A 299 1.88 7.80 10.99
N ALA A 300 2.17 8.95 11.59
CA ALA A 300 2.01 9.17 13.02
C ALA A 300 0.61 9.77 13.30
N ILE A 301 -0.12 9.18 14.25
CA ILE A 301 -1.43 9.64 14.69
C ILE A 301 -1.32 9.91 16.21
N PRO A 302 -1.07 11.16 16.64
CA PRO A 302 -0.79 11.48 18.04
C PRO A 302 -1.90 11.06 19.01
N GLU A 303 -3.16 11.11 18.59
CA GLU A 303 -4.33 10.82 19.41
C GLU A 303 -4.41 9.35 19.86
N ILE A 304 -3.80 8.45 19.09
CA ILE A 304 -3.78 7.01 19.39
C ILE A 304 -2.45 6.55 20.01
N ALA A 305 -1.53 7.48 20.28
CA ALA A 305 -0.23 7.15 20.84
C ALA A 305 -0.40 6.40 22.18
N GLY A 306 0.25 5.23 22.28
CA GLY A 306 0.17 4.35 23.45
C GLY A 306 -1.13 3.52 23.56
N GLY A 307 -2.03 3.56 22.57
CA GLY A 307 -3.20 2.69 22.56
C GLY A 307 -2.85 1.23 22.27
N ASN A 308 -3.59 0.31 22.87
CA ASN A 308 -3.43 -1.14 22.71
C ASN A 308 -4.32 -1.66 21.57
N TRP A 309 -3.69 -2.28 20.57
CA TRP A 309 -4.38 -2.79 19.39
C TRP A 309 -5.28 -4.00 19.69
N LEU A 310 -4.88 -4.91 20.58
CA LEU A 310 -5.66 -6.10 20.95
C LEU A 310 -6.88 -5.72 21.79
N HIS A 311 -6.75 -4.76 22.70
CA HIS A 311 -7.89 -4.19 23.39
C HIS A 311 -8.90 -3.58 22.42
N GLY A 312 -8.40 -2.78 21.46
CA GLY A 312 -9.22 -2.20 20.40
C GLY A 312 -9.97 -3.25 19.57
N ARG A 313 -9.28 -4.34 19.21
CA ARG A 313 -9.90 -5.52 18.59
C ARG A 313 -10.99 -6.10 19.49
N GLY A 314 -10.70 -6.27 20.79
CA GLY A 314 -11.66 -6.75 21.78
C GLY A 314 -12.94 -5.91 21.84
N PHE A 315 -12.84 -4.58 21.77
CA PHE A 315 -14.01 -3.70 21.72
C PHE A 315 -14.79 -3.80 20.41
N PHE A 316 -14.10 -3.94 19.28
CA PHE A 316 -14.74 -4.05 17.97
C PHE A 316 -15.57 -5.33 17.84
N PHE A 317 -15.01 -6.47 18.27
CA PHE A 317 -15.64 -7.79 18.17
C PHE A 317 -16.47 -8.16 19.40
N GLY A 318 -16.32 -7.43 20.50
CA GLY A 318 -17.06 -7.65 21.73
C GLY A 318 -18.48 -7.10 21.69
N ASP A 319 -19.33 -7.61 22.58
CA ASP A 319 -20.74 -7.25 22.65
C ASP A 319 -21.02 -5.85 23.22
N LYS A 320 -20.03 -5.22 23.88
CA LYS A 320 -20.17 -3.88 24.48
C LYS A 320 -20.57 -2.83 23.43
N ILE A 321 -19.89 -2.85 22.28
CA ILE A 321 -20.16 -1.94 21.15
C ILE A 321 -20.72 -2.72 19.96
N GLY A 322 -20.21 -3.93 19.69
CA GLY A 322 -20.74 -4.82 18.66
C GLY A 322 -20.53 -4.32 17.24
N CYS A 323 -19.47 -3.53 16.96
CA CYS A 323 -19.15 -3.05 15.61
C CYS A 323 -19.12 -4.20 14.58
N ALA A 324 -18.52 -5.33 14.97
CA ALA A 324 -18.39 -6.53 14.14
C ALA A 324 -19.73 -7.18 13.76
N LYS A 325 -20.86 -6.84 14.40
CA LYS A 325 -22.18 -7.37 14.01
C LYS A 325 -22.60 -6.86 12.64
N CYS A 326 -22.20 -5.63 12.32
CA CYS A 326 -22.53 -5.00 11.05
C CYS A 326 -21.32 -4.89 10.13
N HIS A 327 -20.14 -4.60 10.66
CA HIS A 327 -18.96 -4.26 9.87
C HIS A 327 -17.96 -5.40 9.77
N ALA A 328 -17.45 -5.60 8.56
CA ALA A 328 -16.29 -6.42 8.31
C ALA A 328 -15.03 -5.58 8.50
N ILE A 329 -13.95 -6.20 8.98
CA ILE A 329 -12.62 -5.63 8.98
C ILE A 329 -11.60 -6.77 8.85
N ARG A 330 -10.70 -6.66 7.87
CA ARG A 330 -9.65 -7.66 7.59
C ARG A 330 -10.20 -9.08 7.43
N GLY A 331 -11.36 -9.20 6.77
CA GLY A 331 -12.04 -10.48 6.52
C GLY A 331 -12.73 -11.09 7.74
N GLU A 332 -13.08 -10.30 8.76
CA GLU A 332 -13.85 -10.74 9.92
C GLU A 332 -15.00 -9.78 10.24
N GLY A 333 -16.17 -10.30 10.62
CA GLY A 333 -17.33 -9.52 11.03
C GLY A 333 -18.52 -9.66 10.08
N GLY A 334 -19.47 -8.74 10.22
CA GLY A 334 -20.71 -8.71 9.44
C GLY A 334 -20.56 -7.96 8.12
N HIS A 335 -21.52 -8.18 7.22
CA HIS A 335 -21.54 -7.52 5.90
C HIS A 335 -22.77 -6.60 5.75
N ALA A 336 -23.40 -6.22 6.86
CA ALA A 336 -24.55 -5.33 6.86
C ALA A 336 -24.12 -3.86 6.65
N GLY A 337 -22.99 -3.47 7.23
CA GLY A 337 -22.33 -2.19 7.04
C GLY A 337 -21.11 -2.29 6.10
N PRO A 338 -20.46 -1.16 5.79
CA PRO A 338 -19.26 -1.13 4.96
C PRO A 338 -18.10 -1.90 5.58
N ASP A 339 -17.25 -2.48 4.74
CA ASP A 339 -15.96 -3.04 5.13
C ASP A 339 -15.00 -1.91 5.57
N LEU A 340 -14.50 -2.03 6.80
CA LEU A 340 -13.68 -1.04 7.48
C LEU A 340 -12.17 -1.30 7.33
N SER A 341 -11.76 -2.27 6.51
CA SER A 341 -10.35 -2.59 6.27
C SER A 341 -9.53 -1.40 5.76
N ASN A 342 -10.18 -0.47 5.05
CA ASN A 342 -9.54 0.72 4.50
C ASN A 342 -9.45 1.90 5.48
N LEU A 343 -9.95 1.78 6.71
CA LEU A 343 -9.90 2.87 7.70
C LEU A 343 -8.46 3.25 8.10
N MET A 344 -7.48 2.35 7.93
CA MET A 344 -6.06 2.65 8.14
C MET A 344 -5.51 3.75 7.21
N HIS A 345 -6.25 4.11 6.16
CA HIS A 345 -5.94 5.22 5.26
C HIS A 345 -6.76 6.49 5.53
N ARG A 346 -7.68 6.49 6.51
CA ARG A 346 -8.50 7.64 6.88
C ARG A 346 -7.99 8.33 8.14
N ASP A 347 -8.16 9.65 8.22
CA ASP A 347 -7.75 10.45 9.36
C ASP A 347 -8.59 10.18 10.62
N TYR A 348 -7.97 10.45 11.78
CA TYR A 348 -8.58 10.21 13.07
C TYR A 348 -9.90 10.98 13.26
N ALA A 349 -9.94 12.26 12.87
CA ALA A 349 -11.10 13.11 13.08
C ALA A 349 -12.29 12.67 12.22
N SER A 350 -12.05 12.25 10.99
CA SER A 350 -13.11 11.73 10.12
C SER A 350 -13.69 10.42 10.65
N VAL A 351 -12.85 9.46 11.04
CA VAL A 351 -13.33 8.16 11.58
C VAL A 351 -14.06 8.37 12.90
N ARG A 352 -13.53 9.23 13.79
CA ARG A 352 -14.23 9.63 15.02
C ARG A 352 -15.59 10.23 14.71
N LYS A 353 -15.67 11.17 13.75
CA LYS A 353 -16.93 11.83 13.39
C LYS A 353 -17.99 10.83 12.93
N ASP A 354 -17.60 9.83 12.15
CA ASP A 354 -18.52 8.79 11.67
C ASP A 354 -19.04 7.91 12.82
N ILE A 355 -18.21 7.67 13.85
CA ILE A 355 -18.63 6.94 15.06
C ILE A 355 -19.50 7.79 16.00
N GLU A 356 -19.15 9.07 16.16
CA GLU A 356 -19.82 10.00 17.08
C GLU A 356 -21.16 10.48 16.51
N PHE A 357 -21.25 10.65 15.19
CA PHE A 357 -22.41 11.19 14.49
C PHE A 357 -22.77 10.36 13.25
N PRO A 358 -23.28 9.12 13.40
CA PRO A 358 -23.55 8.21 12.28
C PRO A 358 -24.62 8.73 11.30
N ASN A 359 -25.43 9.71 11.70
CA ASN A 359 -26.44 10.35 10.86
C ASN A 359 -25.93 11.60 10.11
N ALA A 360 -24.68 12.03 10.33
CA ALA A 360 -24.13 13.23 9.71
C ALA A 360 -23.89 13.08 8.20
N ALA A 361 -23.59 11.85 7.75
CA ALA A 361 -23.44 11.50 6.35
C ALA A 361 -23.79 10.02 6.15
N LEU A 362 -24.76 9.74 5.27
CA LEU A 362 -25.14 8.37 4.92
C LEU A 362 -24.49 8.00 3.58
N ASN A 363 -23.76 6.89 3.55
CA ASN A 363 -23.24 6.35 2.29
C ASN A 363 -24.44 5.87 1.44
N PRO A 364 -24.57 6.31 0.17
CA PRO A 364 -25.65 5.88 -0.73
C PRO A 364 -25.83 4.36 -0.82
N ASP A 365 -24.75 3.58 -0.71
CA ASP A 365 -24.78 2.11 -0.78
C ASP A 365 -25.28 1.45 0.51
N HIS A 366 -25.42 2.21 1.60
CA HIS A 366 -25.81 1.73 2.93
C HIS A 366 -27.02 2.49 3.51
N ILE A 367 -27.88 3.06 2.64
CA ILE A 367 -29.12 3.70 3.08
C ILE A 367 -30.12 2.64 3.56
N ALA A 368 -30.41 2.67 4.85
CA ALA A 368 -31.44 1.84 5.46
C ALA A 368 -32.81 2.12 4.84
N SER A 369 -33.68 1.12 4.81
CA SER A 369 -35.05 1.24 4.33
C SER A 369 -36.06 0.80 5.39
N VAL A 370 -37.17 1.50 5.45
CA VAL A 370 -38.38 1.08 6.17
C VAL A 370 -39.21 0.25 5.19
N ILE A 371 -39.43 -1.00 5.55
CA ILE A 371 -40.11 -2.01 4.75
C ILE A 371 -41.44 -2.32 5.44
N GLU A 372 -42.55 -1.89 4.84
CA GLU A 372 -43.89 -2.27 5.29
C GLU A 372 -44.28 -3.60 4.65
N LEU A 373 -44.65 -4.58 5.47
CA LEU A 373 -45.16 -5.89 5.04
C LEU A 373 -46.68 -5.86 4.86
N SER A 374 -47.19 -6.85 4.12
CA SER A 374 -48.60 -6.95 3.72
C SER A 374 -49.51 -7.37 4.87
N ASP A 375 -48.95 -7.98 5.93
CA ASP A 375 -49.63 -8.28 7.19
C ASP A 375 -49.67 -7.09 8.16
N GLY A 376 -49.05 -5.97 7.79
CA GLY A 376 -49.00 -4.74 8.58
C GLY A 376 -47.76 -4.60 9.47
N GLU A 377 -46.85 -5.58 9.50
CA GLU A 377 -45.56 -5.45 10.19
C GLU A 377 -44.65 -4.44 9.46
N SER A 378 -43.81 -3.73 10.20
CA SER A 378 -42.82 -2.79 9.64
C SER A 378 -41.42 -3.16 10.13
N LEU A 379 -40.51 -3.35 9.19
CA LEU A 379 -39.11 -3.71 9.44
C LEU A 379 -38.20 -2.58 8.99
N THR A 380 -37.07 -2.39 9.67
CA THR A 380 -36.04 -1.44 9.27
C THR A 380 -34.73 -2.18 9.03
N GLY A 381 -34.20 -2.08 7.82
CA GLY A 381 -32.98 -2.79 7.42
C GLY A 381 -32.42 -2.31 6.08
N LEU A 382 -31.22 -2.74 5.75
CA LEU A 382 -30.55 -2.43 4.48
C LEU A 382 -30.95 -3.47 3.44
N VAL A 383 -31.55 -3.03 2.33
CA VAL A 383 -31.84 -3.93 1.21
C VAL A 383 -30.56 -4.16 0.41
N GLN A 384 -29.94 -5.32 0.59
CA GLN A 384 -28.68 -5.69 -0.07
C GLN A 384 -28.92 -6.20 -1.50
N ARG A 385 -30.04 -6.90 -1.71
CA ARG A 385 -30.37 -7.52 -2.99
C ARG A 385 -31.88 -7.71 -3.15
N GLU A 386 -32.39 -7.41 -4.34
CA GLU A 386 -33.71 -7.84 -4.81
C GLU A 386 -33.51 -8.72 -6.05
N ALA A 387 -33.72 -10.02 -5.90
CA ALA A 387 -33.59 -10.99 -6.98
C ALA A 387 -34.49 -12.20 -6.72
N ASP A 388 -34.89 -12.90 -7.78
CA ASP A 388 -35.60 -14.18 -7.68
C ASP A 388 -36.91 -14.12 -6.85
N GLY A 389 -37.57 -12.95 -6.83
CA GLY A 389 -38.78 -12.72 -6.04
C GLY A 389 -38.55 -12.60 -4.52
N MET A 390 -37.31 -12.39 -4.09
CA MET A 390 -36.91 -12.24 -2.69
C MET A 390 -36.12 -10.94 -2.47
N PHE A 391 -36.35 -10.31 -1.33
CA PHE A 391 -35.47 -9.29 -0.76
C PHE A 391 -34.52 -9.92 0.25
N GLN A 392 -33.25 -9.59 0.14
CA GLN A 392 -32.25 -9.84 1.18
C GLN A 392 -32.07 -8.55 1.98
N VAL A 393 -32.48 -8.60 3.25
CA VAL A 393 -32.51 -7.41 4.11
C VAL A 393 -31.59 -7.65 5.29
N ALA A 394 -30.53 -6.87 5.41
CA ALA A 394 -29.67 -6.87 6.58
C ALA A 394 -30.28 -6.00 7.67
N MET A 395 -30.58 -6.63 8.81
CA MET A 395 -31.23 -5.99 9.95
C MET A 395 -30.18 -5.34 10.87
N ALA A 396 -30.62 -4.45 11.76
CA ALA A 396 -29.75 -3.75 12.72
C ALA A 396 -28.99 -4.68 13.70
N ASN A 397 -29.46 -5.92 13.87
CA ASN A 397 -28.79 -6.93 14.67
C ASN A 397 -27.73 -7.74 13.89
N GLY A 398 -27.48 -7.40 12.62
CA GLY A 398 -26.54 -8.09 11.73
C GLY A 398 -27.12 -9.30 11.00
N VAL A 399 -28.38 -9.69 11.28
CA VAL A 399 -29.02 -10.85 10.64
C VAL A 399 -29.54 -10.46 9.25
N VAL A 400 -29.21 -11.26 8.24
CA VAL A 400 -29.79 -11.12 6.89
C VAL A 400 -31.06 -11.95 6.80
N GLN A 401 -32.21 -11.28 6.66
CA GLN A 401 -33.51 -11.90 6.49
C GLN A 401 -33.88 -11.98 5.00
N GLN A 402 -34.45 -13.12 4.61
CA GLN A 402 -35.04 -13.34 3.29
C GLN A 402 -36.54 -13.04 3.35
N ILE A 403 -36.99 -12.02 2.64
CA ILE A 403 -38.41 -11.59 2.63
C ILE A 403 -38.97 -11.78 1.22
N ALA A 404 -40.05 -12.55 1.09
CA ALA A 404 -40.70 -12.72 -0.20
C ALA A 404 -41.26 -11.40 -0.72
N ARG A 405 -40.97 -11.05 -1.98
CA ARG A 405 -41.41 -9.79 -2.62
C ARG A 405 -42.93 -9.59 -2.55
N LYS A 406 -43.70 -10.69 -2.58
CA LYS A 406 -45.17 -10.69 -2.45
C LYS A 406 -45.67 -10.25 -1.07
N ASN A 407 -44.84 -10.38 -0.04
CA ASN A 407 -45.16 -9.96 1.32
C ASN A 407 -44.82 -8.49 1.54
N VAL A 408 -44.09 -7.83 0.64
CA VAL A 408 -43.68 -6.43 0.78
C VAL A 408 -44.70 -5.49 0.15
N LYS A 409 -45.25 -4.60 0.98
CA LYS A 409 -46.21 -3.55 0.59
C LYS A 409 -45.51 -2.29 0.11
N SER A 410 -44.49 -1.81 0.84
CA SER A 410 -43.69 -0.66 0.42
C SER A 410 -42.28 -0.68 0.99
N VAL A 411 -41.34 -0.02 0.31
CA VAL A 411 -39.95 0.18 0.74
C VAL A 411 -39.64 1.66 0.60
N LYS A 412 -39.22 2.32 1.68
CA LYS A 412 -38.88 3.76 1.68
C LYS A 412 -37.50 3.97 2.31
N PRO A 413 -36.64 4.83 1.72
CA PRO A 413 -35.36 5.15 2.33
C PRO A 413 -35.56 5.87 3.67
N SER A 414 -34.75 5.49 4.65
CA SER A 414 -34.67 6.11 5.97
C SER A 414 -33.72 7.29 5.94
N ALA A 415 -34.07 8.37 6.64
CA ALA A 415 -33.15 9.48 6.91
C ALA A 415 -32.18 9.17 8.07
N LEU A 416 -32.37 8.04 8.75
CA LEU A 416 -31.55 7.57 9.85
C LEU A 416 -30.70 6.36 9.44
N SER A 417 -29.46 6.33 9.91
CA SER A 417 -28.52 5.22 9.80
C SER A 417 -29.01 3.99 10.58
N LEU A 418 -28.60 2.79 10.13
CA LEU A 418 -28.71 1.58 10.93
C LEU A 418 -27.67 1.52 12.06
N MET A 419 -26.60 2.32 11.97
CA MET A 419 -25.59 2.42 13.03
C MET A 419 -26.17 3.21 14.22
N PRO A 420 -26.22 2.61 15.42
CA PRO A 420 -26.69 3.29 16.63
C PRO A 420 -25.86 4.52 17.00
N GLU A 421 -26.51 5.52 17.60
CA GLU A 421 -25.83 6.66 18.22
C GLU A 421 -25.31 6.32 19.63
N GLY A 422 -24.40 7.15 20.15
CA GLY A 422 -23.95 7.06 21.55
C GLY A 422 -22.78 6.11 21.83
N PHE A 423 -22.29 5.36 20.82
CA PHE A 423 -21.13 4.47 21.00
C PHE A 423 -19.88 5.19 21.49
N TRP A 424 -19.59 6.36 20.91
CA TRP A 424 -18.42 7.15 21.32
C TRP A 424 -18.50 7.55 22.79
N ALA A 425 -19.67 7.99 23.24
CA ALA A 425 -19.91 8.41 24.63
C ALA A 425 -19.87 7.23 25.62
N ALA A 426 -20.19 6.01 25.19
CA ALA A 426 -20.17 4.80 26.00
C ALA A 426 -18.76 4.25 26.30
N LEU A 427 -17.75 4.72 25.59
CA LEU A 427 -16.35 4.32 25.77
C LEU A 427 -15.59 5.33 26.64
N THR A 428 -14.67 4.85 27.48
CA THR A 428 -13.71 5.72 28.18
C THR A 428 -12.65 6.25 27.21
N ASP A 429 -11.85 7.24 27.62
CA ASP A 429 -10.78 7.78 26.76
C ASP A 429 -9.72 6.73 26.40
N GLU A 430 -9.46 5.78 27.29
CA GLU A 430 -8.57 4.65 27.01
C GLU A 430 -9.19 3.68 26.01
N GLU A 431 -10.46 3.31 26.19
CA GLU A 431 -11.15 2.41 25.26
C GLU A 431 -11.32 3.03 23.87
N ARG A 432 -11.57 4.35 23.80
CA ARG A 432 -11.59 5.11 22.53
C ARG A 432 -10.23 5.06 21.86
N ARG A 433 -9.15 5.30 22.61
CA ARG A 433 -7.78 5.27 22.09
C ARG A 433 -7.46 3.89 21.54
N ASP A 434 -7.74 2.82 22.28
CA ASP A 434 -7.48 1.44 21.88
C ASP A 434 -8.29 1.04 20.65
N LEU A 435 -9.61 1.34 20.63
CA LEU A 435 -10.47 1.10 19.46
C LEU A 435 -9.93 1.83 18.23
N MET A 436 -9.58 3.10 18.37
CA MET A 436 -9.03 3.89 17.27
C MET A 436 -7.65 3.39 16.82
N THR A 437 -6.80 2.88 17.74
CA THR A 437 -5.57 2.17 17.37
C THR A 437 -5.88 0.97 16.48
N PHE A 438 -6.86 0.15 16.84
CA PHE A 438 -7.24 -1.02 16.05
C PHE A 438 -7.77 -0.68 14.65
N LEU A 439 -8.60 0.36 14.54
CA LEU A 439 -9.22 0.80 13.29
C LEU A 439 -8.25 1.51 12.36
N LEU A 440 -7.34 2.32 12.90
CA LEU A 440 -6.48 3.21 12.11
C LEU A 440 -5.08 2.65 11.84
N THR A 441 -4.71 1.54 12.49
CA THR A 441 -3.39 0.91 12.32
C THR A 441 -3.50 -0.57 12.03
N SER A 442 -2.56 -1.06 11.23
CA SER A 442 -2.35 -2.49 11.00
C SER A 442 -0.95 -2.84 11.50
N PRO A 443 -0.82 -3.54 12.66
CA PRO A 443 0.48 -3.78 13.27
C PRO A 443 1.33 -4.71 12.42
N LEU A 444 0.68 -5.63 11.69
CA LEU A 444 1.28 -6.59 10.79
C LEU A 444 0.37 -6.84 9.60
N GLU A 445 0.82 -6.47 8.42
CA GLU A 445 0.23 -6.94 7.16
C GLU A 445 0.67 -8.39 6.87
N PRO A 446 -0.17 -9.19 6.17
CA PRO A 446 0.26 -10.48 5.65
C PRO A 446 1.56 -10.32 4.86
N GLN A 447 2.56 -11.15 5.16
CA GLN A 447 3.81 -11.10 4.43
C GLN A 447 3.56 -11.49 2.97
N ALA A 448 4.12 -10.71 2.04
CA ALA A 448 4.16 -11.10 0.64
C ALA A 448 4.92 -12.41 0.53
N VAL A 449 4.26 -13.44 0.02
CA VAL A 449 4.84 -14.78 -0.09
C VAL A 449 5.52 -14.93 -1.43
N ALA A 450 6.74 -15.49 -1.44
CA ALA A 450 7.40 -15.88 -2.68
C ALA A 450 6.53 -16.91 -3.42
N VAL A 451 6.35 -16.74 -4.73
CA VAL A 451 5.58 -17.68 -5.58
C VAL A 451 6.18 -19.09 -5.52
N GLU A 452 7.50 -19.16 -5.43
CA GLU A 452 8.26 -20.39 -5.23
C GLU A 452 9.54 -20.07 -4.46
N ALA A 453 9.91 -20.92 -3.50
CA ALA A 453 11.19 -20.85 -2.79
C ALA A 453 11.79 -22.26 -2.70
N GLN A 454 13.01 -22.42 -3.20
CA GLN A 454 13.74 -23.70 -3.23
C GLN A 454 12.92 -24.88 -3.81
N GLY A 455 12.16 -24.65 -4.89
CA GLY A 455 11.34 -25.68 -5.52
C GLY A 455 10.02 -25.97 -4.80
N GLN A 456 9.73 -25.29 -3.69
CA GLN A 456 8.48 -25.42 -2.94
C GLN A 456 7.57 -24.24 -3.20
N LYS A 457 6.27 -24.53 -3.27
CA LYS A 457 5.22 -23.50 -3.36
C LYS A 457 4.64 -23.27 -1.97
N PRO A 458 4.24 -22.03 -1.64
CA PRO A 458 3.53 -21.77 -0.41
C PRO A 458 2.26 -22.61 -0.32
N PRO A 459 1.93 -23.15 0.87
CA PRO A 459 0.66 -23.82 1.05
C PRO A 459 -0.50 -22.82 0.94
N PRO A 460 -1.71 -23.29 0.59
CA PRO A 460 -2.91 -22.47 0.66
C PRO A 460 -3.10 -21.91 2.06
N ALA A 461 -3.80 -20.77 2.17
CA ALA A 461 -4.11 -20.16 3.46
C ALA A 461 -4.98 -21.11 4.30
N ARG A 462 -4.74 -21.14 5.62
CA ARG A 462 -5.51 -21.96 6.56
C ARG A 462 -6.93 -21.46 6.67
N LYS A 463 -7.90 -22.36 6.79
CA LYS A 463 -9.29 -21.96 7.04
C LYS A 463 -9.44 -21.48 8.47
N ARG A 464 -10.21 -20.41 8.68
CA ARG A 464 -10.55 -19.94 10.04
C ARG A 464 -11.20 -21.03 10.89
N SER A 465 -12.03 -21.89 10.28
CA SER A 465 -12.67 -23.02 10.95
C SER A 465 -11.69 -24.04 11.52
N GLU A 466 -10.55 -24.25 10.86
CA GLU A 466 -9.50 -25.19 11.28
C GLU A 466 -8.82 -24.69 12.57
N LEU A 467 -8.45 -23.40 12.59
CA LEU A 467 -7.91 -22.76 13.79
C LEU A 467 -8.94 -22.72 14.93
N ALA A 468 -10.20 -22.39 14.63
CA ALA A 468 -11.26 -22.36 15.63
C ALA A 468 -11.49 -23.75 16.25
N ALA A 469 -11.47 -24.82 15.45
CA ALA A 469 -11.56 -26.18 15.94
C ALA A 469 -10.41 -26.51 16.89
N LEU A 470 -9.17 -26.15 16.53
CA LEU A 470 -8.00 -26.36 17.36
C LEU A 470 -8.09 -25.63 18.71
N LEU A 471 -8.50 -24.35 18.69
CA LEU A 471 -8.62 -23.53 19.90
C LEU A 471 -9.83 -23.93 20.77
N SER A 472 -10.83 -24.61 20.21
CA SER A 472 -11.99 -25.09 20.98
C SER A 472 -11.65 -26.19 21.99
N VAL A 473 -10.51 -26.87 21.81
CA VAL A 473 -10.01 -27.94 22.70
C VAL A 473 -9.26 -27.35 23.91
N SER A 474 -9.62 -26.14 24.36
CA SER A 474 -8.88 -25.41 25.41
C SER A 474 -8.82 -26.18 26.74
N HIS A 475 -7.70 -26.01 27.44
CA HIS A 475 -7.44 -26.61 28.74
C HIS A 475 -8.38 -26.05 29.80
N ALA A 476 -9.07 -26.95 30.50
CA ALA A 476 -9.35 -26.74 31.91
C ALA A 476 -8.01 -26.83 32.68
N SER A 477 -7.16 -25.80 32.58
CA SER A 477 -6.05 -25.65 33.53
C SER A 477 -6.67 -25.55 34.93
N HIS A 478 -6.06 -26.20 35.92
CA HIS A 478 -6.43 -26.11 37.33
C HIS A 478 -6.19 -24.69 37.89
N VAL A 479 -6.94 -23.71 37.40
CA VAL A 479 -7.31 -22.45 38.06
C VAL A 479 -8.72 -22.17 37.53
N THR A 480 -9.70 -22.32 38.41
CA THR A 480 -11.13 -22.13 38.16
C THR A 480 -11.43 -20.75 37.53
N ASP A 481 -11.89 -20.72 36.27
CA ASP A 481 -13.28 -20.41 35.89
C ASP A 481 -13.45 -20.44 34.36
N ARG A 482 -14.67 -20.77 33.93
CA ARG A 482 -15.06 -21.10 32.56
C ARG A 482 -14.57 -20.09 31.50
N VAL A 483 -13.77 -20.55 30.56
CA VAL A 483 -13.54 -19.90 29.25
C VAL A 483 -14.81 -20.09 28.41
N THR A 484 -15.70 -19.10 28.45
CA THR A 484 -16.56 -18.80 27.31
C THR A 484 -15.91 -17.70 26.50
N THR A 485 -15.68 -17.99 25.22
CA THR A 485 -15.40 -17.03 24.16
C THR A 485 -16.18 -15.73 24.36
N ASN A 486 -15.49 -14.58 24.27
CA ASN A 486 -15.95 -13.20 24.50
C ASN A 486 -15.65 -12.66 25.91
N SER A 487 -14.37 -12.43 26.19
CA SER A 487 -13.81 -11.22 26.82
C SER A 487 -12.45 -11.57 27.41
N SER A 488 -11.40 -10.93 26.95
CA SER A 488 -10.09 -10.88 27.61
C SER A 488 -10.13 -10.02 28.89
N GLN A 489 -11.24 -10.04 29.62
CA GLN A 489 -11.33 -9.38 30.93
C GLN A 489 -11.01 -10.38 32.04
N SER A 490 -9.81 -10.20 32.59
CA SER A 490 -9.53 -10.32 34.03
C SER A 490 -9.53 -11.72 34.65
N LEU A 491 -8.49 -12.52 34.41
CA LEU A 491 -8.07 -13.58 35.36
C LEU A 491 -6.55 -13.87 35.35
N LEU A 492 -5.69 -12.85 35.19
CA LEU A 492 -4.27 -13.00 35.53
C LEU A 492 -4.08 -12.57 36.99
N THR A 493 -3.85 -13.53 37.90
CA THR A 493 -3.36 -13.23 39.25
C THR A 493 -2.06 -12.43 39.19
N SER A 494 -1.76 -11.57 40.17
CA SER A 494 -0.67 -10.58 40.11
C SER A 494 0.76 -11.13 39.90
N ALA A 495 0.96 -12.44 39.93
CA ALA A 495 2.23 -13.11 39.60
C ALA A 495 2.40 -13.41 38.10
N ALA A 496 1.33 -13.32 37.30
CA ALA A 496 1.29 -13.66 35.87
C ALA A 496 1.24 -12.42 34.95
N THR A 497 1.56 -11.22 35.45
CA THR A 497 1.29 -9.95 34.75
C THR A 497 2.43 -9.43 33.87
N SER A 498 3.62 -10.04 33.91
CA SER A 498 4.77 -9.59 33.10
C SER A 498 5.51 -10.77 32.48
N LEU A 499 5.89 -10.64 31.21
CA LEU A 499 6.66 -11.61 30.45
C LEU A 499 7.74 -10.86 29.65
N ARG A 500 9.01 -11.01 30.06
CA ARG A 500 10.15 -10.40 29.37
C ARG A 500 10.82 -11.43 28.47
N MET A 501 10.85 -11.13 27.19
CA MET A 501 11.33 -12.01 26.14
C MET A 501 12.54 -11.42 25.43
N ILE A 502 13.52 -12.25 25.11
CA ILE A 502 14.63 -11.88 24.21
C ILE A 502 14.49 -12.67 22.92
N LEU A 503 14.42 -11.98 21.78
CA LEU A 503 14.47 -12.61 20.46
C LEU A 503 15.89 -12.50 19.88
N CYS A 504 16.56 -13.63 19.78
CA CYS A 504 17.90 -13.76 19.19
C CYS A 504 17.78 -14.09 17.71
N ALA A 505 18.32 -13.20 16.86
CA ALA A 505 18.41 -13.41 15.42
C ALA A 505 19.82 -13.03 14.92
N SER A 506 20.14 -13.39 13.69
CA SER A 506 21.38 -13.00 13.01
C SER A 506 21.10 -12.31 11.68
N PRO A 507 22.10 -11.69 11.04
CA PRO A 507 21.99 -11.41 9.61
C PRO A 507 21.67 -12.69 8.84
N LYS A 508 20.99 -12.55 7.70
CA LYS A 508 20.70 -13.68 6.80
C LYS A 508 22.00 -14.45 6.50
N ASP A 509 21.94 -15.77 6.55
CA ASP A 509 23.15 -16.57 6.41
C ASP A 509 23.73 -16.47 4.97
N ALA A 510 25.04 -16.66 4.85
CA ALA A 510 25.78 -16.39 3.62
C ALA A 510 25.39 -17.33 2.44
N GLY A 511 24.75 -18.47 2.71
CA GLY A 511 24.33 -19.44 1.69
C GLY A 511 22.93 -19.18 1.13
N HIS A 512 22.12 -18.37 1.81
CA HIS A 512 20.71 -18.16 1.53
C HIS A 512 20.43 -16.67 1.24
N ALA A 513 21.07 -16.07 0.23
CA ALA A 513 20.84 -14.65 -0.08
C ALA A 513 19.42 -14.35 -0.62
N ALA A 514 18.71 -15.35 -1.13
CA ALA A 514 17.38 -15.18 -1.71
C ALA A 514 16.29 -15.04 -0.62
N PRO A 515 15.24 -14.23 -0.86
CA PRO A 515 14.15 -14.02 0.10
C PRO A 515 13.25 -15.27 0.23
N GLY A 516 12.52 -15.37 1.35
CA GLY A 516 11.47 -16.38 1.55
C GLY A 516 11.84 -17.56 2.45
N PHE A 517 13.09 -17.67 2.87
CA PHE A 517 13.58 -18.67 3.84
C PHE A 517 14.73 -18.08 4.66
N HIS A 518 14.97 -18.66 5.86
CA HIS A 518 16.02 -18.24 6.79
C HIS A 518 16.06 -16.72 7.02
N ASP A 519 14.90 -16.07 6.98
CA ASP A 519 14.81 -14.61 7.07
C ASP A 519 14.75 -14.18 8.54
N TYR A 520 15.86 -14.38 9.25
CA TYR A 520 15.98 -14.09 10.68
C TYR A 520 15.70 -12.61 11.02
N PRO A 521 16.19 -11.61 10.24
CA PRO A 521 15.86 -10.22 10.50
C PRO A 521 14.37 -9.94 10.37
N LEU A 522 13.72 -10.49 9.34
CA LEU A 522 12.28 -10.32 9.12
C LEU A 522 11.46 -11.02 10.21
N TRP A 523 11.84 -12.22 10.62
CA TRP A 523 11.22 -12.92 11.75
C TRP A 523 11.29 -12.06 13.01
N ARG A 524 12.48 -11.58 13.37
CA ARG A 524 12.68 -10.76 14.57
C ARG A 524 11.84 -9.50 14.52
N GLU A 525 11.86 -8.77 13.40
CA GLU A 525 11.04 -7.56 13.25
C GLU A 525 9.55 -7.85 13.43
N ARG A 526 9.02 -8.87 12.73
CA ARG A 526 7.60 -9.19 12.74
C ARG A 526 7.15 -9.76 14.09
N TRP A 527 7.92 -10.68 14.67
CA TRP A 527 7.58 -11.31 15.95
C TRP A 527 7.77 -10.35 17.13
N SER A 528 8.74 -9.43 17.09
CA SER A 528 8.82 -8.35 18.08
C SER A 528 7.57 -7.48 18.07
N LYS A 529 7.09 -7.08 16.89
CA LYS A 529 5.84 -6.33 16.75
C LYS A 529 4.65 -7.15 17.23
N LEU A 530 4.57 -8.43 16.84
CA LEU A 530 3.46 -9.33 17.18
C LEU A 530 3.34 -9.54 18.70
N LEU A 531 4.42 -9.94 19.34
CA LEU A 531 4.45 -10.30 20.76
C LEU A 531 4.22 -9.07 21.65
N ALA A 532 4.72 -7.89 21.24
CA ALA A 532 4.52 -6.65 21.97
C ALA A 532 3.08 -6.13 21.96
N LEU A 533 2.18 -6.74 21.17
CA LEU A 533 0.75 -6.42 21.23
C LEU A 533 0.07 -6.98 22.48
N ALA A 534 0.61 -8.07 23.05
CA ALA A 534 0.02 -8.76 24.18
C ALA A 534 0.32 -8.07 25.52
N ASP A 535 -0.65 -8.12 26.42
CA ASP A 535 -0.56 -7.44 27.70
C ASP A 535 0.59 -7.93 28.56
N GLY A 536 1.35 -6.97 29.09
CA GLY A 536 2.48 -7.24 29.97
C GLY A 536 3.64 -7.95 29.30
N VAL A 537 3.71 -7.98 27.96
CA VAL A 537 4.85 -8.55 27.24
C VAL A 537 5.84 -7.45 26.88
N THR A 538 7.09 -7.62 27.31
CA THR A 538 8.21 -6.77 26.87
C THR A 538 9.13 -7.61 26.00
N VAL A 539 9.40 -7.13 24.79
CA VAL A 539 10.32 -7.78 23.85
C VAL A 539 11.59 -6.96 23.71
N GLU A 540 12.72 -7.57 24.02
CA GLU A 540 14.03 -7.07 23.63
C GLU A 540 14.62 -7.95 22.52
N THR A 541 15.61 -7.40 21.82
CA THR A 541 16.29 -8.12 20.74
C THR A 541 17.76 -8.29 21.07
N ALA A 542 18.34 -9.37 20.55
CA ALA A 542 19.78 -9.60 20.63
C ALA A 542 20.31 -10.09 19.29
N ASP A 543 21.52 -9.65 18.94
CA ASP A 543 22.24 -10.15 17.78
C ASP A 543 22.97 -11.43 18.17
N ARG A 544 22.45 -12.58 17.72
CA ARG A 544 22.93 -13.96 17.94
C ARG A 544 22.92 -14.45 19.39
N TRP A 545 23.33 -13.64 20.37
CA TRP A 545 23.43 -14.06 21.77
C TRP A 545 23.07 -12.92 22.73
N PRO A 546 22.34 -13.18 23.84
CA PRO A 546 22.01 -12.15 24.81
C PRO A 546 23.24 -11.58 25.54
N SER A 547 23.15 -10.33 25.97
CA SER A 547 24.12 -9.72 26.90
C SER A 547 23.97 -10.30 28.32
N PRO A 548 24.98 -10.15 29.20
CA PRO A 548 24.88 -10.56 30.60
C PRO A 548 23.65 -9.97 31.32
N GLU A 549 23.29 -8.71 31.05
CA GLU A 549 22.13 -8.04 31.63
C GLU A 549 20.81 -8.62 31.11
N GLN A 550 20.75 -8.91 29.81
CA GLN A 550 19.59 -9.55 29.18
C GLN A 550 19.37 -10.94 29.79
N TRP A 551 20.44 -11.73 29.94
CA TRP A 551 20.37 -13.02 30.61
C TRP A 551 19.80 -12.91 32.02
N GLN A 552 20.11 -11.85 32.78
CA GLN A 552 19.60 -11.66 34.15
C GLN A 552 18.11 -11.31 34.22
N ARG A 553 17.57 -10.61 33.22
CA ARG A 553 16.22 -10.04 33.25
C ARG A 553 15.18 -10.86 32.48
N ALA A 554 15.61 -11.63 31.49
CA ALA A 554 14.71 -12.40 30.65
C ALA A 554 13.99 -13.51 31.45
N ASP A 555 12.72 -13.73 31.11
CA ASP A 555 11.96 -14.90 31.57
C ASP A 555 12.07 -16.01 30.51
N VAL A 556 12.15 -15.64 29.23
CA VAL A 556 12.34 -16.56 28.10
C VAL A 556 13.26 -15.96 27.03
N VAL A 557 14.10 -16.82 26.43
CA VAL A 557 14.97 -16.46 25.29
C VAL A 557 14.63 -17.37 24.11
N ALA A 558 14.28 -16.78 22.97
CA ALA A 558 13.96 -17.49 21.74
C ALA A 558 15.04 -17.27 20.69
N PHE A 559 15.59 -18.36 20.19
CA PHE A 559 16.64 -18.39 19.18
C PHE A 559 16.06 -18.79 17.82
N TYR A 560 16.26 -17.93 16.82
CA TYR A 560 16.04 -18.24 15.41
C TYR A 560 17.12 -17.56 14.57
N HIS A 561 18.20 -18.30 14.32
CA HIS A 561 19.38 -17.86 13.57
C HIS A 561 20.27 -19.05 13.20
N ASP A 562 21.30 -18.80 12.41
CA ASP A 562 22.32 -19.76 11.95
C ASP A 562 23.30 -20.27 13.04
N ASN A 563 23.03 -19.94 14.31
CA ASN A 563 23.82 -20.25 15.51
C ASN A 563 25.36 -20.13 15.47
N PRO A 564 25.95 -19.10 14.83
CA PRO A 564 27.40 -19.01 14.63
C PRO A 564 28.14 -18.63 15.91
N ALA A 565 27.41 -18.17 16.93
CA ALA A 565 27.97 -17.71 18.19
C ALA A 565 28.09 -18.81 19.24
N TRP A 566 27.55 -20.02 18.99
CA TRP A 566 27.60 -21.13 19.93
C TRP A 566 29.02 -21.68 20.10
N THR A 567 29.40 -21.91 21.36
CA THR A 567 30.60 -22.65 21.75
C THR A 567 30.31 -23.44 23.03
N ALA A 568 31.12 -24.45 23.33
CA ALA A 568 31.01 -25.22 24.58
C ALA A 568 31.09 -24.32 25.84
N ASP A 569 31.80 -23.20 25.79
CA ASP A 569 31.88 -22.26 26.93
C ASP A 569 30.56 -21.54 27.23
N LYS A 570 29.77 -21.24 26.19
CA LYS A 570 28.46 -20.59 26.33
C LYS A 570 27.39 -21.49 26.94
N ALA A 571 27.69 -22.77 27.05
CA ALA A 571 26.80 -23.72 27.70
C ALA A 571 26.53 -23.34 29.17
N LYS A 572 27.48 -22.63 29.82
CA LYS A 572 27.34 -22.07 31.18
C LYS A 572 26.24 -21.00 31.27
N ASP A 573 26.07 -20.19 30.22
CA ASP A 573 25.01 -19.17 30.18
C ASP A 573 23.63 -19.84 30.18
N LEU A 574 23.46 -20.88 29.34
CA LEU A 574 22.22 -21.63 29.26
C LEU A 574 21.91 -22.36 30.58
N ASP A 575 22.91 -23.01 31.16
CA ASP A 575 22.74 -23.75 32.42
C ASP A 575 22.35 -22.80 33.56
N ALA A 576 23.06 -21.68 33.72
CA ALA A 576 22.75 -20.68 34.75
C ALA A 576 21.35 -20.09 34.58
N PHE A 577 20.92 -19.89 33.34
CA PHE A 577 19.58 -19.39 33.03
C PHE A 577 18.49 -20.43 33.37
N LEU A 578 18.71 -21.71 33.02
CA LEU A 578 17.80 -22.81 33.36
C LEU A 578 17.74 -23.07 34.86
N GLU A 579 18.85 -23.00 35.57
CA GLU A 579 18.90 -23.15 37.04
C GLU A 579 18.09 -22.07 37.76
N ARG A 580 18.03 -20.85 37.19
CA ARG A 580 17.17 -19.77 37.67
C ARG A 580 15.68 -20.04 37.40
N GLY A 581 15.36 -20.92 36.47
CA GLY A 581 14.00 -21.18 36.00
C GLY A 581 13.62 -20.46 34.71
N GLY A 582 14.60 -19.96 33.95
CA GLY A 582 14.37 -19.34 32.65
C GLY A 582 13.97 -20.36 31.57
N GLY A 583 13.22 -19.88 30.57
CA GLY A 583 12.75 -20.66 29.44
C GLY A 583 13.60 -20.49 28.18
N LEU A 584 14.03 -21.58 27.54
CA LEU A 584 14.74 -21.54 26.27
C LEU A 584 13.85 -22.05 25.13
N VAL A 585 13.83 -21.32 24.03
CA VAL A 585 13.09 -21.68 22.81
C VAL A 585 14.08 -21.75 21.65
N PHE A 586 14.21 -22.92 21.03
CA PHE A 586 15.07 -23.13 19.86
C PHE A 586 14.19 -23.43 18.64
N LEU A 587 14.23 -22.53 17.67
CA LEU A 587 13.49 -22.66 16.42
C LEU A 587 14.45 -23.00 15.29
N HIS A 588 14.09 -24.03 14.52
CA HIS A 588 14.75 -24.41 13.28
C HIS A 588 16.28 -24.51 13.41
N TRP A 589 17.03 -23.82 12.55
CA TRP A 589 18.48 -23.95 12.45
C TRP A 589 19.24 -23.39 13.67
N SER A 590 18.57 -22.74 14.63
CA SER A 590 19.20 -22.29 15.88
C SER A 590 19.80 -23.43 16.72
N MET A 591 19.39 -24.67 16.47
CA MET A 591 19.95 -25.86 17.11
C MET A 591 21.24 -26.39 16.46
N ASN A 592 21.81 -25.67 15.49
CA ASN A 592 23.10 -25.98 14.88
C ASN A 592 24.25 -25.70 15.85
N ALA A 593 25.07 -26.71 16.10
CA ALA A 593 26.18 -26.57 17.03
C ALA A 593 27.54 -26.46 16.35
N TYR A 594 27.60 -26.51 15.02
CA TYR A 594 28.82 -26.60 14.22
C TYR A 594 29.80 -27.68 14.74
N ARG A 595 30.76 -27.28 15.59
CA ARG A 595 31.81 -28.15 16.15
C ARG A 595 31.49 -28.67 17.55
N ASP A 596 30.70 -27.93 18.34
CA ASP A 596 30.43 -28.24 19.75
C ASP A 596 29.04 -28.86 19.92
N VAL A 597 28.79 -29.97 19.21
CA VAL A 597 27.47 -30.60 19.11
C VAL A 597 27.03 -31.35 20.36
N GLU A 598 27.94 -32.08 21.00
CA GLU A 598 27.63 -32.85 22.20
C GLU A 598 27.22 -31.92 23.36
N PRO A 599 27.89 -30.79 23.63
CA PRO A 599 27.41 -29.83 24.62
C PRO A 599 26.02 -29.28 24.33
N LEU A 600 25.68 -28.96 23.07
CA LEU A 600 24.34 -28.42 22.75
C LEU A 600 23.28 -29.52 22.88
N ALA A 601 23.55 -30.70 22.33
CA ALA A 601 22.67 -31.86 22.41
C ALA A 601 22.41 -32.27 23.86
N ALA A 602 23.41 -32.21 24.74
CA ALA A 602 23.24 -32.51 26.16
C ALA A 602 22.23 -31.60 26.88
N ARG A 603 21.81 -30.47 26.28
CA ARG A 603 20.80 -29.52 26.78
C ARG A 603 19.50 -29.61 25.99
N LEU A 604 19.58 -29.69 24.66
CA LEU A 604 18.39 -29.78 23.82
C LEU A 604 17.83 -31.20 23.69
N GLY A 605 18.55 -32.23 24.13
CA GLY A 605 18.32 -33.63 23.77
C GLY A 605 19.03 -33.96 22.46
N ARG A 606 18.65 -33.28 21.36
CA ARG A 606 19.35 -33.40 20.08
C ARG A 606 19.78 -32.06 19.51
N ALA A 607 20.88 -32.06 18.77
CA ALA A 607 21.42 -30.90 18.08
C ALA A 607 21.84 -31.24 16.65
N TRP A 608 21.86 -30.24 15.79
CA TRP A 608 22.35 -30.38 14.43
C TRP A 608 23.88 -30.40 14.40
N GLY A 609 24.44 -31.43 13.76
CA GLY A 609 25.88 -31.66 13.67
C GLY A 609 26.25 -32.67 12.57
N PRO A 610 27.47 -33.20 12.59
CA PRO A 610 27.97 -34.10 11.55
C PRO A 610 27.06 -35.31 11.35
N GLY A 611 26.60 -35.52 10.11
CA GLY A 611 25.74 -36.66 9.76
C GLY A 611 24.23 -36.37 9.77
N ALA A 612 23.81 -35.20 10.24
CA ALA A 612 22.44 -34.73 10.10
C ALA A 612 21.99 -34.70 8.64
N ARG A 613 20.69 -34.80 8.43
CA ARG A 613 20.04 -34.81 7.12
C ARG A 613 18.79 -33.95 7.17
N PHE A 614 18.40 -33.44 6.00
CA PHE A 614 17.25 -32.57 5.82
C PHE A 614 16.59 -32.80 4.45
N ARG A 615 15.35 -32.35 4.31
CA ARG A 615 14.64 -32.21 3.03
C ARG A 615 13.64 -31.07 3.12
N TYR A 616 13.36 -30.45 1.97
CA TYR A 616 12.26 -29.51 1.81
C TYR A 616 11.00 -30.24 1.32
N GLY A 617 9.83 -29.79 1.76
CA GLY A 617 8.55 -30.17 1.19
C GLY A 617 7.48 -30.41 2.23
N MET A 618 6.42 -31.13 1.84
CA MET A 618 5.35 -31.45 2.78
C MET A 618 5.86 -32.39 3.88
N GLU A 619 5.62 -32.00 5.11
CA GLU A 619 5.86 -32.72 6.35
C GLU A 619 4.52 -32.94 7.04
N GLU A 620 4.25 -34.18 7.46
CA GLU A 620 3.10 -34.51 8.28
C GLU A 620 3.55 -34.71 9.73
N LEU A 621 3.26 -33.72 10.57
CA LEU A 621 3.51 -33.75 12.01
C LEU A 621 2.42 -34.54 12.71
N ARG A 622 2.79 -35.66 13.34
CA ARG A 622 1.91 -36.45 14.19
C ARG A 622 2.19 -36.12 15.65
N PHE A 623 1.18 -35.64 16.35
CA PHE A 623 1.34 -35.15 17.72
C PHE A 623 1.11 -36.26 18.75
N SER A 624 1.95 -36.27 19.79
CA SER A 624 1.76 -37.08 20.99
C SER A 624 0.82 -36.35 21.96
N PRO A 625 0.06 -37.08 22.79
CA PRO A 625 -0.75 -36.47 23.84
C PRO A 625 0.10 -35.66 24.83
N HIS A 626 -0.10 -34.35 24.85
CA HIS A 626 0.51 -33.44 25.80
C HIS A 626 -0.35 -32.17 25.87
N GLU A 627 -0.30 -31.43 26.99
CA GLU A 627 -1.03 -30.18 27.13
C GLU A 627 -0.65 -29.17 26.02
N LEU A 628 0.65 -29.01 25.73
CA LEU A 628 1.13 -28.11 24.68
C LEU A 628 0.52 -28.39 23.29
N SER A 629 0.28 -29.65 22.98
CA SER A 629 -0.27 -30.12 21.71
C SER A 629 -1.79 -30.33 21.73
N ALA A 630 -2.52 -29.87 22.76
CA ALA A 630 -3.97 -30.08 22.78
C ALA A 630 -4.67 -29.47 21.55
N GLY A 631 -5.58 -30.24 20.95
CA GLY A 631 -6.24 -29.89 19.69
C GLY A 631 -5.42 -30.18 18.44
N PHE A 632 -4.14 -30.56 18.57
CA PHE A 632 -3.34 -31.08 17.47
C PHE A 632 -3.38 -32.62 17.46
N ASP A 633 -3.92 -33.19 16.38
CA ASP A 633 -3.79 -34.62 16.08
C ASP A 633 -2.70 -34.84 15.03
N THR A 634 -2.90 -34.27 13.85
CA THR A 634 -1.96 -34.29 12.74
C THR A 634 -2.03 -32.98 11.99
N THR A 635 -0.86 -32.38 11.70
CA THR A 635 -0.77 -31.11 10.95
C THR A 635 0.23 -31.25 9.82
N GLN A 636 -0.17 -30.78 8.64
CA GLN A 636 0.70 -30.77 7.47
C GLN A 636 1.38 -29.40 7.35
N LEU A 637 2.71 -29.35 7.25
CA LEU A 637 3.47 -28.12 6.99
C LEU A 637 4.33 -28.31 5.73
N VAL A 638 4.38 -27.30 4.87
CA VAL A 638 5.37 -27.28 3.77
C VAL A 638 6.61 -26.57 4.28
N ASP A 639 7.59 -27.35 4.71
CA ASP A 639 8.76 -26.86 5.44
C ASP A 639 10.01 -27.75 5.26
N GLU A 640 11.03 -27.54 6.09
CA GLU A 640 12.22 -28.37 6.19
C GLU A 640 12.19 -29.26 7.45
N SER A 641 12.28 -30.58 7.26
CA SER A 641 12.35 -31.58 8.32
C SER A 641 13.80 -32.01 8.57
N TYR A 642 14.20 -32.28 9.82
CA TYR A 642 15.54 -32.80 10.15
C TYR A 642 15.52 -34.23 10.69
N TRP A 643 16.58 -35.00 10.39
CA TRP A 643 16.81 -36.31 10.99
C TRP A 643 18.30 -36.64 11.10
N LYS A 644 18.63 -37.75 11.78
CA LYS A 644 20.01 -38.15 12.13
C LYS A 644 20.76 -37.08 12.93
N LEU A 645 20.04 -36.39 13.82
CA LEU A 645 20.61 -35.42 14.75
C LEU A 645 21.42 -36.11 15.85
N THR A 646 22.49 -35.46 16.28
CA THR A 646 23.40 -35.95 17.33
C THR A 646 22.79 -35.73 18.72
N GLY A 647 23.03 -36.67 19.63
CA GLY A 647 22.47 -36.68 20.98
C GLY A 647 21.47 -37.80 21.20
N ASP A 648 20.84 -37.81 22.37
CA ASP A 648 19.80 -38.76 22.74
C ASP A 648 18.56 -38.03 23.26
N PHE A 649 17.43 -38.75 23.32
CA PHE A 649 16.17 -38.19 23.81
C PHE A 649 15.97 -38.38 25.33
N ALA A 650 17.03 -38.69 26.08
CA ALA A 650 16.89 -38.95 27.51
C ALA A 650 16.46 -37.66 28.24
N GLY A 651 15.31 -37.75 28.91
CA GLY A 651 14.72 -36.61 29.62
C GLY A 651 14.03 -35.57 28.73
N ALA A 652 13.86 -35.84 27.43
CA ALA A 652 13.03 -35.04 26.53
C ALA A 652 11.67 -35.71 26.30
N THR A 653 10.59 -34.93 26.28
CA THR A 653 9.24 -35.37 25.95
C THR A 653 8.94 -35.00 24.51
N LEU A 654 8.71 -36.02 23.67
CA LEU A 654 8.36 -35.85 22.26
C LEU A 654 6.93 -35.31 22.12
N LEU A 655 6.78 -34.18 21.43
CA LEU A 655 5.48 -33.57 21.15
C LEU A 655 4.98 -33.88 19.74
N ALA A 656 5.87 -33.88 18.75
CA ALA A 656 5.51 -34.24 17.39
C ALA A 656 6.67 -34.89 16.63
N ALA A 657 6.33 -35.82 15.74
CA ALA A 657 7.26 -36.50 14.85
C ALA A 657 6.75 -36.54 13.41
N SER A 658 7.67 -36.65 12.47
CA SER A 658 7.41 -36.89 11.05
C SER A 658 8.10 -38.19 10.60
N VAL A 659 7.68 -38.75 9.47
CA VAL A 659 8.34 -39.95 8.90
C VAL A 659 9.41 -39.52 7.91
N GLU A 660 10.68 -39.74 8.26
CA GLU A 660 11.83 -39.43 7.39
C GLU A 660 12.70 -40.66 7.19
N ALA A 661 13.10 -40.89 5.93
CA ALA A 661 13.82 -42.10 5.53
C ALA A 661 13.17 -43.42 6.02
N GLY A 662 11.83 -43.44 6.11
CA GLY A 662 11.05 -44.61 6.54
C GLY A 662 10.93 -44.78 8.05
N GLU A 663 11.46 -43.86 8.85
CA GLU A 663 11.47 -43.94 10.32
C GLU A 663 10.78 -42.72 10.94
N SER A 664 10.16 -42.90 12.12
CA SER A 664 9.60 -41.80 12.90
C SER A 664 10.73 -40.96 13.50
N GLN A 665 10.86 -39.71 13.06
CA GLN A 665 11.89 -38.77 13.48
C GLN A 665 11.28 -37.60 14.26
N PRO A 666 11.87 -37.22 15.40
CA PRO A 666 11.33 -36.15 16.24
C PRO A 666 11.50 -34.78 15.58
N GLN A 667 10.41 -34.00 15.55
CA GLN A 667 10.38 -32.65 14.97
C GLN A 667 10.10 -31.55 16.01
N VAL A 668 9.33 -31.88 17.05
CA VAL A 668 8.99 -30.94 18.13
C VAL A 668 9.05 -31.67 19.46
N TRP A 669 9.75 -31.11 20.44
CA TRP A 669 9.87 -31.70 21.77
C TRP A 669 10.16 -30.64 22.82
N ILE A 670 10.01 -31.07 24.07
CA ILE A 670 10.31 -30.28 25.24
C ILE A 670 11.27 -31.01 26.16
N ARG A 671 11.96 -30.27 27.02
CA ARG A 671 12.79 -30.81 28.07
C ARG A 671 12.77 -29.92 29.29
N GLU A 672 12.76 -30.54 30.46
CA GLU A 672 12.95 -29.84 31.73
C GLU A 672 14.38 -30.10 32.23
N GLN A 673 15.06 -29.05 32.69
CA GLN A 673 16.41 -29.14 33.25
C GLN A 673 16.49 -28.23 34.47
N GLY A 674 16.62 -28.84 35.66
CA GLY A 674 16.56 -28.11 36.92
C GLY A 674 15.19 -27.47 37.10
N LYS A 675 15.14 -26.13 37.19
CA LYS A 675 13.90 -25.35 37.27
C LYS A 675 13.44 -24.81 35.90
N GLY A 676 14.29 -24.93 34.89
CA GLY A 676 14.11 -24.33 33.58
C GLY A 676 13.47 -25.30 32.59
N ARG A 677 12.96 -24.72 31.51
CA ARG A 677 12.21 -25.44 30.47
C ARG A 677 12.74 -25.07 29.10
N ILE A 678 12.82 -26.07 28.23
CA ILE A 678 13.37 -25.96 26.88
C ILE A 678 12.31 -26.45 25.91
N PHE A 679 11.93 -25.63 24.95
CA PHE A 679 11.07 -25.99 23.83
C PHE A 679 11.87 -25.95 22.54
N VAL A 680 11.82 -27.03 21.77
CA VAL A 680 12.51 -27.16 20.48
C VAL A 680 11.50 -27.47 19.40
N CYS A 681 11.56 -26.70 18.31
CA CYS A 681 10.68 -26.85 17.15
C CYS A 681 11.51 -26.74 15.87
N ILE A 682 11.62 -27.84 15.11
CA ILE A 682 12.40 -27.88 13.87
C ILE A 682 11.74 -27.11 12.73
N PRO A 683 10.43 -27.20 12.45
CA PRO A 683 9.82 -26.40 11.39
C PRO A 683 10.08 -24.90 11.61
N GLY A 684 10.22 -24.15 10.53
CA GLY A 684 10.62 -22.74 10.53
C GLY A 684 11.66 -22.36 9.47
N HIS A 685 11.80 -23.13 8.37
CA HIS A 685 12.74 -22.78 7.29
C HIS A 685 12.22 -21.62 6.45
N PHE A 686 10.96 -21.74 6.00
CA PHE A 686 10.34 -20.76 5.14
C PHE A 686 9.67 -19.64 5.94
N THR A 687 9.69 -18.44 5.38
CA THR A 687 9.01 -17.28 5.97
C THR A 687 7.51 -17.53 6.13
N TRP A 688 6.89 -18.25 5.19
CA TRP A 688 5.45 -18.57 5.26
C TRP A 688 5.07 -19.49 6.43
N THR A 689 6.01 -20.28 6.96
CA THR A 689 5.73 -21.12 8.13
C THR A 689 5.40 -20.23 9.33
N PHE A 690 6.15 -19.15 9.51
CA PHE A 690 5.90 -18.18 10.57
C PHE A 690 4.61 -17.37 10.38
N ASP A 691 3.94 -17.47 9.22
CA ASP A 691 2.62 -16.89 8.97
C ASP A 691 1.49 -17.93 8.97
N ASP A 692 1.80 -19.23 9.14
CA ASP A 692 0.80 -20.27 9.35
C ASP A 692 0.24 -20.14 10.78
N PRO A 693 -1.08 -19.90 10.95
CA PRO A 693 -1.67 -19.67 12.26
C PRO A 693 -1.60 -20.90 13.18
N LEU A 694 -1.61 -22.13 12.65
CA LEU A 694 -1.49 -23.33 13.48
C LEU A 694 -0.06 -23.48 14.00
N TYR A 695 0.93 -23.22 13.14
CA TYR A 695 2.33 -23.17 13.57
C TYR A 695 2.57 -22.07 14.62
N ARG A 696 1.95 -20.89 14.45
CA ARG A 696 2.01 -19.83 15.46
C ARG A 696 1.44 -20.28 16.79
N VAL A 697 0.28 -20.94 16.84
CA VAL A 697 -0.28 -21.46 18.10
C VAL A 697 0.72 -22.40 18.79
N LEU A 698 1.35 -23.30 18.05
CA LEU A 698 2.35 -24.23 18.58
C LEU A 698 3.54 -23.49 19.21
N VAL A 699 4.14 -22.54 18.50
CA VAL A 699 5.30 -21.78 18.98
C VAL A 699 4.93 -20.86 20.14
N LEU A 700 3.77 -20.20 20.09
CA LEU A 700 3.29 -19.31 21.17
C LEU A 700 3.02 -20.10 22.46
N ARG A 701 2.40 -21.28 22.36
CA ARG A 701 2.27 -22.20 23.49
C ARG A 701 3.62 -22.68 24.00
N GLY A 702 4.55 -22.99 23.10
CA GLY A 702 5.93 -23.37 23.46
C GLY A 702 6.68 -22.28 24.23
N ILE A 703 6.55 -21.02 23.80
CA ILE A 703 7.07 -19.84 24.51
C ILE A 703 6.44 -19.73 25.90
N CYS A 704 5.12 -19.78 26.00
CA CYS A 704 4.42 -19.68 27.29
C CYS A 704 4.81 -20.83 28.24
N TRP A 705 4.85 -22.06 27.74
CA TRP A 705 5.25 -23.23 28.52
C TRP A 705 6.68 -23.09 29.04
N ALA A 706 7.62 -22.68 28.18
CA ALA A 706 9.02 -22.46 28.55
C ALA A 706 9.17 -21.35 29.59
N ALA A 707 8.37 -20.28 29.48
CA ALA A 707 8.35 -19.16 30.42
C ALA A 707 7.53 -19.42 31.70
N ASN A 708 6.96 -20.62 31.86
CA ASN A 708 6.04 -20.97 32.94
C ASN A 708 4.82 -20.02 33.06
N GLN A 709 4.26 -19.65 31.91
CA GLN A 709 3.05 -18.83 31.75
C GLN A 709 1.84 -19.69 31.34
N PRO A 710 0.60 -19.20 31.51
CA PRO A 710 -0.57 -19.87 30.95
C PRO A 710 -0.42 -20.12 29.45
N MET A 711 -0.61 -21.37 29.01
CA MET A 711 -0.22 -21.81 27.66
C MET A 711 -0.92 -21.02 26.56
N ASP A 712 -2.21 -20.72 26.75
CA ASP A 712 -3.04 -20.04 25.77
C ASP A 712 -2.95 -18.49 25.88
N ARG A 713 -2.07 -17.93 26.75
CA ARG A 713 -1.95 -16.48 26.99
C ARG A 713 -1.72 -15.67 25.72
N LEU A 714 -0.97 -16.21 24.75
CA LEU A 714 -0.57 -15.48 23.54
C LEU A 714 -1.32 -15.92 22.29
N VAL A 715 -2.24 -16.88 22.36
CA VAL A 715 -2.82 -17.52 21.14
C VAL A 715 -3.67 -16.59 20.29
N GLU A 716 -4.20 -15.50 20.85
CA GLU A 716 -4.92 -14.48 20.08
C GLU A 716 -4.02 -13.77 19.05
N LEU A 717 -2.70 -13.80 19.25
CA LEU A 717 -1.71 -13.29 18.30
C LEU A 717 -1.61 -14.15 17.04
N ALA A 718 -2.04 -15.42 17.09
CA ALA A 718 -1.85 -16.36 15.99
C ALA A 718 -2.50 -15.88 14.67
N THR A 719 -3.59 -15.11 14.74
CA THR A 719 -4.29 -14.59 13.56
C THR A 719 -3.78 -13.23 13.06
N VAL A 720 -3.02 -12.49 13.87
CA VAL A 720 -2.66 -11.09 13.55
C VAL A 720 -1.64 -11.04 12.41
N GLY A 721 -2.06 -10.58 11.24
CA GLY A 721 -1.21 -10.56 10.03
C GLY A 721 -0.88 -11.95 9.47
N ALA A 722 -1.66 -12.98 9.81
CA ALA A 722 -1.52 -14.34 9.28
C ALA A 722 -2.32 -14.51 7.97
N ARG A 723 -1.95 -15.51 7.15
CA ARG A 723 -2.71 -15.85 5.95
C ARG A 723 -3.87 -16.78 6.30
N LEU A 724 -5.08 -16.24 6.27
CA LEU A 724 -6.32 -16.98 6.54
C LEU A 724 -7.24 -16.97 5.32
N ALA A 725 -7.89 -18.10 5.08
CA ALA A 725 -9.02 -18.25 4.17
C ALA A 725 -10.31 -18.35 4.99
N GLU A 726 -11.43 -17.99 4.35
CA GLU A 726 -12.78 -18.20 4.91
C GLU A 726 -13.15 -19.68 5.03
#